data_AF-A0AAN6NGS3-F1
#
_entry.id   AF-A0AAN6NGS3-F1
#
_cell.length_a   1.000
_cell.length_b   1.000
_cell.length_c   1.000
_cell.angle_alpha   90.00
_cell.angle_beta   90.00
_cell.angle_gamma   90.00
#
_symmetry.space_group_name_H-M   'P 1'
#
loop_
_entity.id
_entity.type
_entity.pdbx_description
1 polymer ?
#
loop_
_entity_poly.entity_id
_entity_poly.type
_entity_poly.pdbx_seq_one_letter_code
_entity_poly.pdbx_strand_id
1 'polypeptide(L)'
;MMNGMSTRPGGGDGYDSGRGRMPVTNGQPIAPTGKGLLDGYRKDIMNGFEPERPRFNPLTMNPAASPGLAPVDLNDPIQVHLLTETALTDSKGYEILSQDEVDELKKQIQSLTMRIEQARANLAIQSKYRDAASSMAKLYSPQKPEGGAKRRSLRGTSNASNHHLSEEAAREAEMEKLASERRCEELAAELFTLEKRLMDCERQLLEHTAGILQLTHRASSKRNGQQLAEGQQLMLNNGMPGSPESLYTYTNARNSMEPSGDAYSFDERSLYLPLDDMDGQPGGRPKNMIEIPMKSPVRGQHTQLREEMERLREDNARLAEAEAQRSAEAEGLRIQSAGHIRTITDTERRLETLNNKLREVITAFNPAKNGGFSKPEPATGSGISLTKQLDYLERGLATAAEEQSSQAGTKSTREIELDAAAAAATASLAQAEERILSLNDQIQNLLLQSSADLPPPPQLSDGKAIDDQLDYLQDALEAVQSELSRAAEVSSSASANRQNNEQVEAVLTGLWDIIQTGLAEIQQQKAARRQKRLEMGLPGGDDDDDGAVSDSEGVVSLDEPYSLQAFSTKVQWLYAQATSLKEQKSVLQRQIKQQRELNSRSDSEKDAELQKRMDELEKTRTMLVQSEQQAQEAQDQLAAILTEMDTLQKTSAANESASLRGVQDQLQAAQDQIKQRNEMIAALESSNQDVQNQLAMATANLATLQTQLGAATERAREGQGEAERLQGEMERKDAELEEMNMMVIELKTEMTIAKAELDGAYGSRAQRAKEAAALSNSSEMNQLNTQVERLKTELASTLKDLEAITRESITAEKEKLELESRLDDATAAKERLESELTALRDKLEREISRLQEQLDGERLRPPPSPMAGGGGRAGASMLSEQFRATMKEERKKFQEELRVSHFFFSFSPWAFEKKGGGRWIMLIQ
;
A
#
# COMPACT_ATOMS: atom_id res chain seq x y z
N MET A 1 -45.96 -52.14 30.07
CA MET A 1 -47.17 -52.51 29.28
C MET A 1 -47.24 -51.58 28.08
N MET A 2 -47.61 -52.07 26.89
CA MET A 2 -47.86 -51.32 25.64
C MET A 2 -46.68 -50.45 25.13
N ASN A 3 -45.90 -50.76 24.08
CA ASN A 3 -46.05 -51.36 22.73
C ASN A 3 -46.28 -50.33 21.59
N GLY A 4 -45.55 -50.47 20.47
CA GLY A 4 -45.65 -49.66 19.24
C GLY A 4 -44.33 -48.95 18.88
N MET A 5 -43.28 -49.53 18.27
CA MET A 5 -43.12 -50.61 17.26
C MET A 5 -43.15 -50.11 15.79
N SER A 6 -41.97 -50.06 15.15
CA SER A 6 -41.71 -49.97 13.69
C SER A 6 -42.17 -48.68 12.97
N THR A 7 -41.42 -48.10 12.01
CA THR A 7 -40.78 -48.72 10.83
C THR A 7 -39.59 -47.89 10.28
N ARG A 8 -38.84 -48.46 9.34
CA ARG A 8 -37.75 -47.81 8.57
C ARG A 8 -37.87 -48.19 7.08
N PRO A 9 -37.79 -47.20 6.18
CA PRO A 9 -37.02 -47.37 4.94
C PRO A 9 -36.11 -46.15 4.65
N GLY A 10 -35.21 -46.18 3.66
CA GLY A 10 -34.85 -47.34 2.84
C GLY A 10 -34.38 -47.07 1.39
N GLY A 11 -33.60 -46.01 1.14
CA GLY A 11 -32.84 -45.82 -0.11
C GLY A 11 -33.64 -45.35 -1.34
N GLY A 12 -32.92 -44.74 -2.30
CA GLY A 12 -33.45 -44.32 -3.60
C GLY A 12 -32.77 -43.07 -4.15
N ASP A 13 -31.91 -43.22 -5.16
CA ASP A 13 -31.42 -42.10 -5.97
C ASP A 13 -32.53 -41.54 -6.88
N GLY A 14 -32.49 -40.24 -7.16
CA GLY A 14 -33.47 -39.58 -8.02
C GLY A 14 -32.99 -38.22 -8.52
N TYR A 15 -32.38 -38.21 -9.71
CA TYR A 15 -32.17 -36.98 -10.48
C TYR A 15 -33.50 -36.63 -11.18
N ASP A 16 -34.18 -35.57 -10.74
CA ASP A 16 -35.34 -35.02 -11.45
C ASP A 16 -35.14 -33.54 -11.79
N SER A 17 -35.24 -33.23 -13.10
CA SER A 17 -35.09 -31.89 -13.66
C SER A 17 -36.44 -31.18 -13.77
N GLY A 18 -37.09 -30.94 -12.64
CA GLY A 18 -38.41 -30.29 -12.56
C GLY A 18 -38.37 -28.76 -12.68
N ARG A 19 -39.05 -28.19 -13.68
CA ARG A 19 -39.29 -26.72 -13.77
C ARG A 19 -40.24 -26.24 -12.67
N GLY A 20 -39.68 -25.70 -11.58
CA GLY A 20 -40.44 -25.07 -10.50
C GLY A 20 -41.16 -23.78 -10.95
N ARG A 21 -42.49 -23.78 -10.89
CA ARG A 21 -43.35 -22.61 -11.18
C ARG A 21 -43.32 -21.61 -10.02
N MET A 22 -42.80 -20.41 -10.25
CA MET A 22 -42.83 -19.32 -9.25
C MET A 22 -44.28 -19.01 -8.81
N PRO A 23 -44.58 -18.95 -7.50
CA PRO A 23 -45.86 -18.45 -7.02
C PRO A 23 -45.89 -16.91 -7.08
N VAL A 24 -46.93 -16.35 -7.71
CA VAL A 24 -47.22 -14.92 -7.58
C VAL A 24 -47.89 -14.71 -6.22
N THR A 25 -47.21 -14.03 -5.31
CA THR A 25 -47.77 -13.57 -4.03
C THR A 25 -47.92 -12.05 -4.04
N ASN A 26 -48.98 -11.54 -3.42
CA ASN A 26 -49.31 -10.11 -3.45
C ASN A 26 -48.23 -9.26 -2.78
N GLY A 27 -48.05 -8.04 -3.30
CA GLY A 27 -47.00 -7.12 -2.87
C GLY A 27 -47.16 -6.59 -1.45
N GLN A 28 -46.48 -7.23 -0.50
CA GLN A 28 -45.75 -6.50 0.53
C GLN A 28 -44.25 -6.75 0.31
N PRO A 29 -43.39 -5.73 0.42
CA PRO A 29 -41.95 -5.92 0.34
C PRO A 29 -41.50 -6.68 1.59
N ILE A 30 -41.26 -7.99 1.44
CA ILE A 30 -40.63 -8.81 2.48
C ILE A 30 -39.24 -8.22 2.69
N ALA A 31 -39.03 -7.55 3.83
CA ALA A 31 -37.71 -7.08 4.20
C ALA A 31 -36.74 -8.27 4.25
N PRO A 32 -35.58 -8.21 3.58
CA PRO A 32 -34.61 -9.29 3.63
C PRO A 32 -34.23 -9.55 5.10
N THR A 33 -34.25 -10.81 5.50
CA THR A 33 -33.90 -11.20 6.87
C THR A 33 -32.46 -10.80 7.19
N GLY A 34 -32.16 -10.47 8.46
CA GLY A 34 -30.83 -10.00 8.87
C GLY A 34 -29.68 -10.92 8.42
N LYS A 35 -29.90 -12.25 8.38
CA LYS A 35 -28.97 -13.22 7.81
C LYS A 35 -28.74 -13.06 6.29
N GLY A 36 -29.79 -12.78 5.52
CA GLY A 36 -29.68 -12.53 4.09
C GLY A 36 -28.98 -11.21 3.77
N LEU A 37 -29.22 -10.17 4.58
CA LEU A 37 -28.45 -8.91 4.51
C LEU A 37 -26.98 -9.14 4.86
N LEU A 38 -26.70 -9.85 5.95
CA LEU A 38 -25.34 -10.15 6.40
C LEU A 38 -24.55 -11.01 5.40
N ASP A 39 -25.20 -11.95 4.70
CA ASP A 39 -24.56 -12.75 3.64
C ASP A 39 -24.41 -11.95 2.33
N GLY A 40 -25.24 -10.93 2.11
CA GLY A 40 -25.06 -9.93 1.04
C GLY A 40 -23.79 -9.10 1.25
N TYR A 41 -23.70 -8.39 2.39
CA TYR A 41 -22.50 -7.60 2.74
C TYR A 41 -21.25 -8.45 3.01
N ARG A 42 -21.34 -9.78 3.03
CA ARG A 42 -20.22 -10.68 3.33
C ARG A 42 -19.04 -10.51 2.38
N LYS A 43 -19.31 -10.23 1.09
CA LYS A 43 -18.27 -9.94 0.11
C LYS A 43 -17.57 -8.60 0.44
N ASP A 44 -18.34 -7.61 0.84
CA ASP A 44 -17.85 -6.25 1.09
C ASP A 44 -17.08 -6.18 2.41
N ILE A 45 -17.53 -6.90 3.45
CA ILE A 45 -16.78 -7.15 4.70
C ILE A 45 -15.40 -7.76 4.39
N MET A 46 -15.33 -8.78 3.51
CA MET A 46 -14.07 -9.41 3.11
C MET A 46 -13.17 -8.47 2.30
N ASN A 47 -13.75 -7.53 1.55
CA ASN A 47 -13.05 -6.47 0.82
C ASN A 47 -12.86 -5.19 1.66
N GLY A 48 -13.13 -5.20 2.97
CA GLY A 48 -12.96 -4.04 3.84
C GLY A 48 -13.86 -2.82 3.53
N PHE A 49 -14.94 -3.01 2.76
CA PHE A 49 -15.77 -1.96 2.17
C PHE A 49 -15.00 -0.97 1.27
N GLU A 50 -13.98 -1.43 0.54
CA GLU A 50 -13.42 -0.64 -0.58
C GLU A 50 -14.54 -0.17 -1.53
N PRO A 51 -14.52 1.10 -2.00
CA PRO A 51 -15.51 1.58 -2.95
C PRO A 51 -15.40 0.82 -4.27
N GLU A 52 -16.48 0.19 -4.72
CA GLU A 52 -16.52 -0.38 -6.07
C GLU A 52 -16.21 0.75 -7.07
N ARG A 53 -15.17 0.54 -7.89
CA ARG A 53 -14.79 1.50 -8.94
C ARG A 53 -16.03 1.80 -9.78
N PRO A 54 -16.37 3.09 -10.03
CA PRO A 54 -17.59 3.45 -10.73
C PRO A 54 -17.61 2.75 -12.09
N ARG A 55 -18.59 1.86 -12.27
CA ARG A 55 -18.72 1.03 -13.49
C ARG A 55 -19.04 1.85 -14.75
N PHE A 56 -19.27 3.15 -14.58
CA PHE A 56 -19.51 4.12 -15.65
C PHE A 56 -18.23 4.92 -15.96
N ASN A 57 -17.28 4.29 -16.65
CA ASN A 57 -16.15 5.01 -17.25
C ASN A 57 -16.46 5.31 -18.74
N PRO A 58 -16.75 6.58 -19.12
CA PRO A 58 -17.15 6.93 -20.48
C PRO A 58 -16.02 6.78 -21.53
N LEU A 59 -14.79 6.46 -21.10
CA LEU A 59 -13.61 6.35 -21.98
C LEU A 59 -13.12 4.90 -22.21
N THR A 60 -13.84 3.87 -21.73
CA THR A 60 -13.48 2.47 -21.99
C THR A 60 -14.63 1.66 -22.58
N MET A 61 -14.88 1.84 -23.88
CA MET A 61 -15.60 0.83 -24.68
C MET A 61 -14.73 -0.43 -24.80
N ASN A 62 -14.97 -1.41 -23.93
CA ASN A 62 -14.43 -2.77 -24.06
C ASN A 62 -15.60 -3.77 -24.08
N PRO A 63 -16.01 -4.30 -25.26
CA PRO A 63 -17.31 -4.94 -25.47
C PRO A 63 -17.47 -6.35 -24.86
N ALA A 64 -16.52 -6.80 -24.03
CA ALA A 64 -16.44 -8.18 -23.53
C ALA A 64 -16.82 -8.38 -22.05
N ALA A 65 -17.18 -7.31 -21.31
CA ALA A 65 -17.12 -7.31 -19.84
C ALA A 65 -18.43 -6.97 -19.07
N SER A 66 -19.63 -7.12 -19.67
CA SER A 66 -20.91 -7.16 -18.93
C SER A 66 -22.08 -7.69 -19.78
N PRO A 67 -22.70 -8.84 -19.45
CA PRO A 67 -23.76 -9.46 -20.25
C PRO A 67 -25.17 -8.90 -19.94
N GLY A 68 -25.30 -7.60 -19.64
CA GLY A 68 -26.55 -7.02 -19.12
C GLY A 68 -26.83 -5.55 -19.46
N LEU A 69 -25.92 -4.84 -20.11
CA LEU A 69 -26.12 -3.47 -20.57
C LEU A 69 -25.73 -3.38 -22.05
N ALA A 70 -26.72 -3.12 -22.91
CA ALA A 70 -26.44 -2.78 -24.30
C ALA A 70 -25.75 -1.40 -24.35
N PRO A 71 -24.60 -1.25 -25.03
CA PRO A 71 -24.00 0.06 -25.19
C PRO A 71 -24.93 0.95 -26.02
N VAL A 72 -25.28 2.11 -25.47
CA VAL A 72 -25.96 3.18 -26.24
C VAL A 72 -24.95 3.78 -27.19
N ASP A 73 -25.23 3.76 -28.50
CA ASP A 73 -24.37 4.41 -29.47
C ASP A 73 -24.73 5.89 -29.55
N LEU A 74 -23.98 6.71 -28.82
CA LEU A 74 -24.12 8.17 -28.81
C LEU A 74 -23.79 8.82 -30.18
N ASN A 75 -23.33 8.05 -31.17
CA ASN A 75 -23.13 8.50 -32.54
C ASN A 75 -24.39 8.38 -33.42
N ASP A 76 -25.41 7.59 -33.04
CA ASP A 76 -26.69 7.55 -33.77
C ASP A 76 -27.62 8.69 -33.31
N PRO A 77 -27.87 9.70 -34.14
CA PRO A 77 -28.76 10.81 -33.78
C PRO A 77 -30.21 10.36 -33.56
N ILE A 78 -30.64 9.23 -34.13
CA ILE A 78 -32.00 8.69 -33.95
C ILE A 78 -32.11 8.02 -32.57
N GLN A 79 -31.16 7.15 -32.20
CA GLN A 79 -31.09 6.57 -30.86
C GLN A 79 -30.97 7.66 -29.79
N VAL A 80 -30.08 8.64 -29.97
CA VAL A 80 -29.95 9.77 -29.04
C VAL A 80 -31.25 10.57 -28.95
N HIS A 81 -31.90 10.90 -30.08
CA HIS A 81 -33.15 11.65 -30.03
C HIS A 81 -34.26 10.89 -29.29
N LEU A 82 -34.47 9.61 -29.60
CA LEU A 82 -35.48 8.78 -28.95
C LEU A 82 -35.23 8.62 -27.44
N LEU A 83 -33.97 8.43 -27.03
CA LEU A 83 -33.62 8.36 -25.60
C LEU A 83 -33.82 9.71 -24.91
N THR A 84 -33.50 10.83 -25.55
CA THR A 84 -33.80 12.16 -24.97
C THR A 84 -35.31 12.42 -24.88
N GLU A 85 -36.12 12.08 -25.88
CA GLU A 85 -37.58 12.26 -25.80
C GLU A 85 -38.20 11.36 -24.73
N THR A 86 -37.69 10.14 -24.54
CA THR A 86 -38.10 9.23 -23.47
C THR A 86 -37.74 9.80 -22.10
N ALA A 87 -36.48 10.19 -21.88
CA ALA A 87 -36.05 10.79 -20.61
C ALA A 87 -36.81 12.10 -20.29
N LEU A 88 -37.00 12.97 -21.29
CA LEU A 88 -37.81 14.20 -21.21
C LEU A 88 -39.33 13.93 -21.10
N THR A 89 -39.75 12.66 -21.11
CA THR A 89 -41.12 12.22 -20.87
C THR A 89 -41.28 11.61 -19.50
N ASP A 90 -40.35 10.77 -19.08
CA ASP A 90 -40.31 10.19 -17.75
C ASP A 90 -40.10 11.27 -16.67
N SER A 91 -39.28 12.30 -16.95
CA SER A 91 -39.06 13.43 -16.04
C SER A 91 -40.26 14.38 -15.89
N LYS A 92 -41.35 14.21 -16.64
CA LYS A 92 -42.49 15.16 -16.63
C LYS A 92 -43.25 15.20 -15.31
N GLY A 93 -43.12 14.15 -14.50
CA GLY A 93 -43.75 14.03 -13.17
C GLY A 93 -42.81 14.23 -11.99
N TYR A 94 -41.54 14.59 -12.22
CA TYR A 94 -40.57 14.76 -11.12
C TYR A 94 -40.78 16.08 -10.37
N GLU A 95 -40.64 16.01 -9.05
CA GLU A 95 -40.85 17.13 -8.14
C GLU A 95 -39.65 18.09 -8.17
N ILE A 96 -39.92 19.38 -8.38
CA ILE A 96 -38.89 20.42 -8.36
C ILE A 96 -38.92 21.08 -6.99
N LEU A 97 -38.07 20.55 -6.12
CA LEU A 97 -37.79 21.05 -4.76
C LEU A 97 -37.24 22.49 -4.78
N SER A 98 -37.41 23.20 -3.66
CA SER A 98 -36.78 24.50 -3.44
C SER A 98 -35.28 24.40 -3.14
N GLN A 99 -34.55 25.51 -3.27
CA GLN A 99 -33.11 25.55 -2.97
C GLN A 99 -32.80 25.13 -1.52
N ASP A 100 -33.63 25.54 -0.56
CA ASP A 100 -33.46 25.20 0.87
C ASP A 100 -33.65 23.70 1.11
N GLU A 101 -34.64 23.08 0.48
CA GLU A 101 -34.88 21.62 0.52
C GLU A 101 -33.77 20.84 -0.18
N VAL A 102 -33.23 21.37 -1.28
CA VAL A 102 -32.10 20.78 -2.01
C VAL A 102 -30.81 20.81 -1.19
N ASP A 103 -30.52 21.92 -0.49
CA ASP A 103 -29.35 22.01 0.37
C ASP A 103 -29.53 21.24 1.69
N GLU A 104 -30.77 21.10 2.17
CA GLU A 104 -31.09 20.20 3.28
C GLU A 104 -30.95 18.72 2.89
N LEU A 105 -31.40 18.30 1.70
CA LEU A 105 -31.13 16.95 1.18
C LEU A 105 -29.63 16.68 1.02
N LYS A 106 -28.82 17.66 0.60
CA LYS A 106 -27.35 17.50 0.54
C LYS A 106 -26.74 17.28 1.93
N LYS A 107 -27.17 18.01 2.96
CA LYS A 107 -26.75 17.78 4.36
C LYS A 107 -27.18 16.39 4.85
N GLN A 108 -28.40 15.96 4.51
CA GLN A 108 -28.90 14.64 4.86
C GLN A 108 -28.10 13.53 4.17
N ILE A 109 -27.80 13.65 2.88
CA ILE A 109 -26.89 12.77 2.12
C ILE A 109 -25.52 12.68 2.82
N GLN A 110 -24.87 13.82 3.12
CA GLN A 110 -23.56 13.84 3.79
C GLN A 110 -23.60 13.13 5.17
N SER A 111 -24.58 13.45 6.01
CA SER A 111 -24.72 12.85 7.34
C SER A 111 -25.10 11.36 7.31
N LEU A 112 -25.89 10.93 6.32
CA LEU A 112 -26.20 9.53 6.07
C LEU A 112 -24.95 8.77 5.61
N THR A 113 -24.17 9.30 4.67
CA THR A 113 -22.92 8.68 4.21
C THR A 113 -21.93 8.48 5.36
N MET A 114 -21.68 9.51 6.18
CA MET A 114 -20.81 9.38 7.37
C MET A 114 -21.32 8.30 8.35
N ARG A 115 -22.64 8.19 8.57
CA ARG A 115 -23.23 7.16 9.43
C ARG A 115 -23.16 5.76 8.80
N ILE A 116 -23.29 5.65 7.49
CA ILE A 116 -23.11 4.39 6.74
C ILE A 116 -21.67 3.93 6.85
N GLU A 117 -20.68 4.80 6.65
CA GLU A 117 -19.25 4.49 6.83
C GLU A 117 -18.94 4.02 8.26
N GLN A 118 -19.45 4.72 9.27
CA GLN A 118 -19.34 4.30 10.68
C GLN A 118 -19.97 2.92 10.92
N ALA A 119 -21.18 2.67 10.38
CA ALA A 119 -21.87 1.40 10.54
C ALA A 119 -21.19 0.25 9.76
N ARG A 120 -20.59 0.52 8.59
CA ARG A 120 -19.76 -0.42 7.81
C ARG A 120 -18.51 -0.81 8.58
N ALA A 121 -17.81 0.16 9.18
CA ALA A 121 -16.67 -0.09 10.06
C ALA A 121 -17.07 -0.94 11.29
N ASN A 122 -18.20 -0.61 11.93
CA ASN A 122 -18.74 -1.39 13.04
C ASN A 122 -19.09 -2.83 12.63
N LEU A 123 -19.69 -3.05 11.45
CA LEU A 123 -19.98 -4.38 10.92
C LEU A 123 -18.69 -5.17 10.61
N ALA A 124 -17.68 -4.52 10.02
CA ALA A 124 -16.37 -5.10 9.73
C ALA A 124 -15.55 -5.42 11.01
N ILE A 125 -15.89 -4.80 12.15
CA ILE A 125 -15.36 -5.14 13.47
C ILE A 125 -16.17 -6.27 14.11
N GLN A 126 -17.51 -6.19 14.15
CA GLN A 126 -18.35 -7.23 14.76
C GLN A 126 -18.28 -8.57 14.01
N SER A 127 -18.09 -8.57 12.69
CA SER A 127 -17.84 -9.81 11.92
C SER A 127 -16.54 -10.51 12.33
N LYS A 128 -15.47 -9.77 12.64
CA LYS A 128 -14.23 -10.34 13.20
C LYS A 128 -14.47 -10.92 14.60
N TYR A 129 -15.26 -10.25 15.45
CA TYR A 129 -15.68 -10.81 16.74
C TYR A 129 -16.54 -12.07 16.58
N ARG A 130 -17.49 -12.11 15.63
CA ARG A 130 -18.29 -13.30 15.29
C ARG A 130 -17.41 -14.46 14.84
N ASP A 131 -16.39 -14.20 14.03
CA ASP A 131 -15.51 -15.24 13.51
C ASP A 131 -14.54 -15.75 14.58
N ALA A 132 -14.06 -14.87 15.48
CA ALA A 132 -13.34 -15.25 16.69
C ALA A 132 -14.20 -16.07 17.66
N ALA A 133 -15.43 -15.63 17.96
CA ALA A 133 -16.38 -16.38 18.80
C ALA A 133 -16.77 -17.71 18.17
N SER A 134 -16.92 -17.78 16.84
CA SER A 134 -17.11 -19.04 16.13
C SER A 134 -15.89 -19.95 16.19
N SER A 135 -14.67 -19.41 16.29
CA SER A 135 -13.45 -20.20 16.53
C SER A 135 -13.41 -20.74 17.95
N MET A 136 -13.74 -19.91 18.95
CA MET A 136 -13.85 -20.34 20.36
C MET A 136 -14.90 -21.43 20.53
N ALA A 137 -16.12 -21.24 20.01
CA ALA A 137 -17.18 -22.25 20.04
C ALA A 137 -16.74 -23.58 19.39
N LYS A 138 -15.97 -23.55 18.29
CA LYS A 138 -15.40 -24.77 17.67
C LYS A 138 -14.37 -25.47 18.57
N LEU A 139 -13.58 -24.72 19.34
CA LEU A 139 -12.58 -25.28 20.26
C LEU A 139 -13.20 -25.94 21.49
N TYR A 140 -14.31 -25.39 22.02
CA TYR A 140 -15.06 -26.01 23.13
C TYR A 140 -16.08 -27.07 22.67
N SER A 141 -16.54 -27.04 21.41
CA SER A 141 -17.46 -28.04 20.89
C SER A 141 -16.83 -29.45 20.91
N PRO A 142 -17.50 -30.47 21.48
CA PRO A 142 -16.97 -31.82 21.51
C PRO A 142 -17.01 -32.44 20.10
N GLN A 143 -15.85 -32.47 19.43
CA GLN A 143 -15.71 -32.96 18.06
C GLN A 143 -16.10 -34.45 17.95
N LYS A 144 -17.35 -34.72 17.55
CA LYS A 144 -17.79 -36.05 17.14
C LYS A 144 -17.01 -36.51 15.89
N PRO A 145 -16.30 -37.64 15.94
CA PRO A 145 -15.65 -38.20 14.75
C PRO A 145 -16.64 -39.04 13.92
N GLU A 146 -17.35 -38.40 13.00
CA GLU A 146 -17.82 -39.11 11.80
C GLU A 146 -16.67 -39.18 10.78
N GLY A 147 -16.50 -40.34 10.12
CA GLY A 147 -15.36 -40.62 9.24
C GLY A 147 -14.15 -41.18 10.00
N GLY A 148 -13.70 -42.37 9.59
CA GLY A 148 -12.67 -43.12 10.32
C GLY A 148 -11.24 -42.65 10.09
N ALA A 149 -10.72 -41.74 10.93
CA ALA A 149 -9.29 -41.40 10.96
C ALA A 149 -8.76 -41.25 12.40
N LYS A 150 -8.03 -42.26 12.91
CA LYS A 150 -7.41 -42.23 14.25
C LYS A 150 -6.19 -41.31 14.31
N ARG A 151 -6.38 -39.98 14.36
CA ARG A 151 -5.33 -39.05 14.82
C ARG A 151 -5.24 -39.10 16.35
N ARG A 152 -4.04 -39.39 16.86
CA ARG A 152 -3.77 -39.73 18.26
C ARG A 152 -3.36 -38.48 19.04
N SER A 153 -4.32 -37.76 19.62
CA SER A 153 -4.06 -36.61 20.50
C SER A 153 -3.45 -37.07 21.83
N LEU A 154 -2.35 -36.43 22.23
CA LEU A 154 -1.41 -36.99 23.22
C LEU A 154 -1.68 -36.56 24.68
N ARG A 155 -2.96 -36.33 25.03
CA ARG A 155 -3.35 -35.84 26.37
C ARG A 155 -4.72 -36.33 26.85
N GLY A 156 -4.87 -37.64 26.99
CA GLY A 156 -6.06 -38.27 27.57
C GLY A 156 -5.94 -38.48 29.08
N THR A 157 -6.57 -37.64 29.88
CA THR A 157 -6.77 -37.85 31.33
C THR A 157 -8.25 -37.78 31.66
N SER A 158 -8.87 -38.93 31.91
CA SER A 158 -10.32 -39.10 32.01
C SER A 158 -10.88 -38.74 33.39
N ASN A 159 -11.22 -37.47 33.60
CA ASN A 159 -12.03 -37.01 34.74
C ASN A 159 -13.44 -36.63 34.29
N ALA A 160 -14.45 -37.44 34.63
CA ALA A 160 -15.85 -37.16 34.28
C ALA A 160 -16.38 -35.85 34.89
N SER A 161 -15.88 -35.45 36.06
CA SER A 161 -16.18 -34.16 36.70
C SER A 161 -15.77 -32.95 35.86
N ASN A 162 -14.78 -33.09 34.98
CA ASN A 162 -14.32 -31.99 34.13
C ASN A 162 -15.18 -31.85 32.85
N HIS A 163 -16.05 -32.82 32.54
CA HIS A 163 -16.94 -32.76 31.39
C HIS A 163 -18.01 -31.68 31.59
N HIS A 164 -18.62 -31.57 32.78
CA HIS A 164 -19.64 -30.55 33.05
C HIS A 164 -19.10 -29.13 32.84
N LEU A 165 -17.93 -28.83 33.42
CA LEU A 165 -17.26 -27.54 33.26
C LEU A 165 -16.89 -27.25 31.79
N SER A 166 -16.44 -28.26 31.04
CA SER A 166 -16.15 -28.12 29.61
C SER A 166 -17.41 -27.94 28.74
N GLU A 167 -18.53 -28.52 29.15
CA GLU A 167 -19.82 -28.45 28.45
C GLU A 167 -20.58 -27.15 28.78
N GLU A 168 -20.35 -26.62 29.98
CA GLU A 168 -20.81 -25.31 30.45
C GLU A 168 -20.05 -24.19 29.72
N ALA A 169 -18.71 -24.28 29.65
CA ALA A 169 -17.90 -23.40 28.81
C ALA A 169 -18.22 -23.51 27.30
N ALA A 170 -18.60 -24.70 26.81
CA ALA A 170 -19.08 -24.87 25.44
C ALA A 170 -20.41 -24.15 25.19
N ARG A 171 -21.38 -24.25 26.13
CA ARG A 171 -22.64 -23.49 26.07
C ARG A 171 -22.39 -21.99 26.14
N GLU A 172 -21.46 -21.54 26.97
CA GLU A 172 -21.09 -20.13 27.08
C GLU A 172 -20.52 -19.61 25.75
N ALA A 173 -19.54 -20.31 25.16
CA ALA A 173 -18.99 -19.96 23.85
C ALA A 173 -20.03 -20.03 22.70
N GLU A 174 -20.99 -20.95 22.76
CA GLU A 174 -22.13 -20.99 21.82
C GLU A 174 -23.09 -19.80 22.02
N MET A 175 -23.34 -19.36 23.26
CA MET A 175 -24.13 -18.16 23.55
C MET A 175 -23.42 -16.88 23.10
N GLU A 176 -22.11 -16.75 23.32
CA GLU A 176 -21.31 -15.62 22.79
C GLU A 176 -21.30 -15.59 21.26
N LYS A 177 -21.17 -16.76 20.61
CA LYS A 177 -21.31 -16.87 19.16
C LYS A 177 -22.69 -16.40 18.69
N LEU A 178 -23.78 -16.86 19.33
CA LEU A 178 -25.14 -16.45 18.96
C LEU A 178 -25.39 -14.96 19.22
N ALA A 179 -24.80 -14.38 20.27
CA ALA A 179 -24.89 -12.95 20.56
C ALA A 179 -24.13 -12.10 19.53
N SER A 180 -22.93 -12.51 19.12
CA SER A 180 -22.16 -11.83 18.07
C SER A 180 -22.77 -12.00 16.67
N GLU A 181 -23.38 -13.15 16.36
CA GLU A 181 -24.19 -13.34 15.15
C GLU A 181 -25.38 -12.37 15.11
N ARG A 182 -26.16 -12.24 16.19
CA ARG A 182 -27.27 -11.26 16.28
C ARG A 182 -26.82 -9.82 16.09
N ARG A 183 -25.74 -9.40 16.75
CA ARG A 183 -25.17 -8.04 16.57
C ARG A 183 -24.76 -7.76 15.12
N CYS A 184 -24.26 -8.78 14.39
CA CYS A 184 -23.96 -8.65 12.97
C CYS A 184 -25.24 -8.53 12.12
N GLU A 185 -26.28 -9.30 12.43
CA GLU A 185 -27.59 -9.21 11.75
C GLU A 185 -28.29 -7.86 12.00
N GLU A 186 -28.19 -7.33 13.23
CA GLU A 186 -28.71 -6.02 13.65
C GLU A 186 -28.00 -4.87 12.92
N LEU A 187 -26.66 -4.87 12.89
CA LEU A 187 -25.88 -3.86 12.16
C LEU A 187 -26.09 -3.94 10.64
N ALA A 188 -26.24 -5.15 10.07
CA ALA A 188 -26.56 -5.32 8.65
C ALA A 188 -27.98 -4.78 8.32
N ALA A 189 -28.93 -4.92 9.25
CA ALA A 189 -30.26 -4.33 9.12
C ALA A 189 -30.22 -2.80 9.22
N GLU A 190 -29.49 -2.22 10.18
CA GLU A 190 -29.31 -0.77 10.27
C GLU A 190 -28.69 -0.22 8.98
N LEU A 191 -27.58 -0.80 8.52
CA LEU A 191 -26.92 -0.44 7.27
C LEU A 191 -27.88 -0.43 6.07
N PHE A 192 -28.65 -1.49 5.89
CA PHE A 192 -29.63 -1.54 4.80
C PHE A 192 -30.68 -0.43 4.90
N THR A 193 -31.14 -0.06 6.11
CA THR A 193 -32.07 1.06 6.28
C THR A 193 -31.44 2.43 6.06
N LEU A 194 -30.14 2.60 6.36
CA LEU A 194 -29.40 3.83 6.10
C LEU A 194 -29.07 4.00 4.62
N GLU A 195 -28.52 2.96 3.98
CA GLU A 195 -28.22 2.92 2.55
C GLU A 195 -29.49 3.11 1.71
N LYS A 196 -30.63 2.53 2.12
CA LYS A 196 -31.92 2.81 1.48
C LYS A 196 -32.28 4.31 1.57
N ARG A 197 -32.13 4.94 2.74
CA ARG A 197 -32.44 6.37 2.92
C ARG A 197 -31.52 7.25 2.07
N LEU A 198 -30.24 6.91 2.00
CA LEU A 198 -29.29 7.60 1.11
C LEU A 198 -29.78 7.52 -0.35
N MET A 199 -30.12 6.33 -0.83
CA MET A 199 -30.65 6.10 -2.18
C MET A 199 -31.99 6.81 -2.43
N ASP A 200 -32.86 6.92 -1.42
CA ASP A 200 -34.12 7.68 -1.52
C ASP A 200 -33.84 9.20 -1.65
N CYS A 201 -32.92 9.75 -0.86
CA CYS A 201 -32.52 11.17 -0.93
C CYS A 201 -31.74 11.51 -2.23
N GLU A 202 -30.81 10.65 -2.65
CA GLU A 202 -30.09 10.79 -3.92
C GLU A 202 -31.04 10.73 -5.11
N ARG A 203 -32.05 9.83 -5.07
CA ARG A 203 -33.10 9.79 -6.10
C ARG A 203 -33.88 11.10 -6.14
N GLN A 204 -34.34 11.64 -5.01
CA GLN A 204 -35.06 12.92 -4.99
C GLN A 204 -34.22 14.08 -5.55
N LEU A 205 -32.92 14.13 -5.22
CA LEU A 205 -32.01 15.13 -5.77
C LEU A 205 -31.85 14.97 -7.30
N LEU A 206 -31.74 13.73 -7.80
CA LEU A 206 -31.66 13.43 -9.23
C LEU A 206 -32.97 13.75 -9.97
N GLU A 207 -34.12 13.38 -9.40
CA GLU A 207 -35.47 13.71 -9.91
C GLU A 207 -35.63 15.23 -10.08
N HIS A 208 -35.27 16.02 -9.05
CA HIS A 208 -35.22 17.48 -9.10
C HIS A 208 -34.29 17.99 -10.23
N THR A 209 -33.06 17.47 -10.35
CA THR A 209 -32.14 17.93 -11.42
C THR A 209 -32.66 17.58 -12.82
N ALA A 210 -33.27 16.42 -13.01
CA ALA A 210 -33.88 16.02 -14.28
C ALA A 210 -35.12 16.88 -14.62
N GLY A 211 -35.93 17.26 -13.63
CA GLY A 211 -37.02 18.23 -13.79
C GLY A 211 -36.53 19.60 -14.28
N ILE A 212 -35.46 20.13 -13.68
CA ILE A 212 -34.83 21.39 -14.14
C ILE A 212 -34.23 21.26 -15.55
N LEU A 213 -33.55 20.15 -15.85
CA LEU A 213 -32.99 19.89 -17.18
C LEU A 213 -34.10 19.81 -18.26
N GLN A 214 -35.26 19.23 -17.93
CA GLN A 214 -36.41 19.23 -18.84
C GLN A 214 -36.97 20.62 -19.11
N LEU A 215 -37.13 21.45 -18.06
CA LEU A 215 -37.62 22.84 -18.21
C LEU A 215 -36.65 23.68 -19.06
N THR A 216 -35.35 23.58 -18.79
CA THR A 216 -34.31 24.32 -19.51
C THR A 216 -34.15 23.86 -20.96
N HIS A 217 -34.25 22.55 -21.25
CA HIS A 217 -34.26 22.03 -22.62
C HIS A 217 -35.45 22.53 -23.45
N ARG A 218 -36.65 22.67 -22.84
CA ARG A 218 -37.79 23.32 -23.52
C ARG A 218 -37.63 24.83 -23.65
N ALA A 219 -37.00 25.52 -22.69
CA ALA A 219 -36.73 26.95 -22.80
C ALA A 219 -35.76 27.29 -23.95
N SER A 220 -34.67 26.53 -24.10
CA SER A 220 -33.70 26.72 -25.18
C SER A 220 -34.28 26.39 -26.55
N SER A 221 -35.01 25.28 -26.68
CA SER A 221 -35.75 24.92 -27.90
C SER A 221 -36.72 26.03 -28.33
N LYS A 222 -37.49 26.61 -27.39
CA LYS A 222 -38.45 27.68 -27.66
C LYS A 222 -37.77 28.99 -28.10
N ARG A 223 -36.57 29.30 -27.60
CA ARG A 223 -35.78 30.48 -27.99
C ARG A 223 -35.31 30.43 -29.45
N ASN A 224 -35.04 29.25 -29.99
CA ASN A 224 -34.71 29.06 -31.41
C ASN A 224 -35.96 29.06 -32.32
N GLY A 225 -37.16 28.91 -31.75
CA GLY A 225 -38.44 28.91 -32.48
C GLY A 225 -39.13 30.28 -32.62
N GLN A 226 -38.56 31.37 -32.10
CA GLN A 226 -39.17 32.70 -32.10
C GLN A 226 -38.31 33.78 -32.77
N GLN A 227 -37.95 33.54 -34.04
CA GLN A 227 -37.59 34.60 -35.00
C GLN A 227 -38.48 34.47 -36.24
N LEU A 228 -39.74 34.94 -36.16
CA LEU A 228 -40.65 35.25 -37.28
C LEU A 228 -42.06 35.68 -36.77
N ALA A 229 -42.16 36.82 -36.08
CA ALA A 229 -43.42 37.55 -35.83
C ALA A 229 -43.11 38.97 -35.32
N GLU A 230 -43.97 39.94 -35.61
CA GLU A 230 -43.71 41.37 -35.35
C GLU A 230 -44.28 41.88 -34.01
N GLY A 231 -43.49 42.77 -33.40
CA GLY A 231 -43.94 43.98 -32.69
C GLY A 231 -45.17 43.95 -31.77
N GLN A 232 -44.92 43.90 -30.45
CA GLN A 232 -45.37 45.00 -29.58
C GLN A 232 -44.49 45.10 -28.31
N GLN A 233 -44.33 46.31 -27.79
CA GLN A 233 -43.36 46.66 -26.76
C GLN A 233 -44.07 47.37 -25.61
N LEU A 234 -44.15 46.75 -24.43
CA LEU A 234 -44.69 47.38 -23.22
C LEU A 234 -43.86 47.03 -21.97
N MET A 235 -43.21 48.05 -21.43
CA MET A 235 -42.81 48.25 -20.02
C MET A 235 -42.04 47.13 -19.31
N LEU A 236 -40.72 47.15 -19.47
CA LEU A 236 -39.81 46.88 -18.35
C LEU A 236 -39.75 48.12 -17.44
N ASN A 237 -39.59 47.93 -16.12
CA ASN A 237 -39.25 49.02 -15.21
C ASN A 237 -38.14 48.60 -14.23
N ASN A 238 -36.90 48.89 -14.64
CA ASN A 238 -35.64 48.99 -13.87
C ASN A 238 -35.35 48.05 -12.68
N GLY A 239 -34.49 47.06 -12.94
CA GLY A 239 -33.46 46.55 -12.03
C GLY A 239 -32.17 46.33 -12.83
N MET A 240 -31.00 46.70 -12.31
CA MET A 240 -29.76 46.75 -13.11
C MET A 240 -29.14 45.36 -13.42
N PRO A 241 -28.36 45.23 -14.52
CA PRO A 241 -27.97 43.94 -15.09
C PRO A 241 -26.54 43.47 -14.76
N GLY A 242 -26.27 42.19 -15.01
CA GLY A 242 -24.97 41.72 -15.51
C GLY A 242 -23.92 41.33 -14.46
N SER A 243 -24.06 40.15 -13.85
CA SER A 243 -22.93 39.44 -13.26
C SER A 243 -22.02 38.82 -14.35
N PRO A 244 -20.68 38.76 -14.18
CA PRO A 244 -19.75 38.59 -15.30
C PRO A 244 -19.27 37.13 -15.52
N GLU A 245 -20.16 36.21 -15.89
CA GLU A 245 -19.83 34.78 -16.08
C GLU A 245 -19.89 34.26 -17.53
N SER A 246 -19.85 35.17 -18.52
CA SER A 246 -20.03 34.84 -19.95
C SER A 246 -18.85 35.23 -20.84
N LEU A 247 -17.62 34.96 -20.38
CA LEU A 247 -16.38 35.16 -21.15
C LEU A 247 -15.44 33.93 -21.22
N TYR A 248 -15.74 32.83 -20.52
CA TYR A 248 -14.87 31.64 -20.43
C TYR A 248 -15.55 30.30 -20.75
N THR A 249 -16.67 30.33 -21.47
CA THR A 249 -17.25 29.14 -22.11
C THR A 249 -17.35 29.35 -23.63
N TYR A 250 -17.14 28.27 -24.39
CA TYR A 250 -17.07 28.22 -25.86
C TYR A 250 -15.80 28.80 -26.53
N THR A 251 -14.67 28.10 -26.38
CA THR A 251 -13.83 27.71 -27.54
C THR A 251 -12.93 26.51 -27.19
N ASN A 252 -12.38 25.86 -28.22
CA ASN A 252 -11.37 24.79 -28.17
C ASN A 252 -11.71 23.51 -27.38
N ALA A 253 -12.34 22.58 -28.09
CA ALA A 253 -11.96 21.18 -27.98
C ALA A 253 -10.57 20.94 -28.62
N ARG A 254 -9.89 19.86 -28.19
CA ARG A 254 -8.64 19.23 -28.68
C ARG A 254 -7.37 19.45 -27.85
N ASN A 255 -6.70 18.32 -27.62
CA ASN A 255 -5.37 18.06 -27.04
C ASN A 255 -5.20 18.44 -25.54
N SER A 256 -4.62 17.64 -24.62
CA SER A 256 -3.72 16.46 -24.63
C SER A 256 -2.23 16.76 -24.40
N MET A 257 -1.68 16.03 -23.41
CA MET A 257 -0.27 15.78 -23.06
C MET A 257 0.52 16.81 -22.21
N GLU A 258 0.76 16.39 -20.96
CA GLU A 258 1.91 16.62 -20.05
C GLU A 258 2.43 18.01 -19.63
N PRO A 259 3.10 18.12 -18.46
CA PRO A 259 3.54 19.38 -17.85
C PRO A 259 4.99 19.76 -18.19
N SER A 260 5.35 21.04 -17.99
CA SER A 260 6.74 21.49 -17.94
C SER A 260 6.93 22.83 -17.23
N GLY A 261 7.92 22.87 -16.33
CA GLY A 261 8.97 23.91 -16.37
C GLY A 261 8.71 25.32 -15.82
N ASP A 262 9.18 25.50 -14.58
CA ASP A 262 10.00 26.64 -14.12
C ASP A 262 9.43 28.07 -13.95
N ALA A 263 10.03 28.75 -12.96
CA ALA A 263 10.07 30.19 -12.66
C ALA A 263 8.71 30.94 -12.53
N TYR A 264 8.47 31.77 -11.50
CA TYR A 264 9.39 32.58 -10.71
C TYR A 264 8.94 32.65 -9.24
N SER A 265 9.91 32.60 -8.31
CA SER A 265 9.74 33.08 -6.93
C SER A 265 10.81 34.15 -6.66
N PHE A 266 10.44 35.22 -5.96
CA PHE A 266 11.24 36.43 -5.81
C PHE A 266 11.58 36.63 -4.33
N ASP A 267 12.87 36.58 -3.97
CA ASP A 267 13.34 36.49 -2.58
C ASP A 267 14.19 37.71 -2.18
N GLU A 268 13.58 38.67 -1.48
CA GLU A 268 14.19 39.95 -1.08
C GLU A 268 14.75 39.95 0.36
N ARG A 269 15.53 38.93 0.77
CA ARG A 269 16.16 38.93 2.12
C ARG A 269 17.67 38.69 2.21
N SER A 270 18.39 38.53 1.10
CA SER A 270 19.85 38.33 1.09
C SER A 270 20.68 39.63 1.23
N LEU A 271 20.46 40.43 2.29
CA LEU A 271 21.11 41.75 2.42
C LEU A 271 21.75 42.11 3.78
N TYR A 272 21.95 41.16 4.69
CA TYR A 272 22.88 41.34 5.83
C TYR A 272 23.67 40.07 6.12
N LEU A 273 24.99 40.15 5.93
CA LEU A 273 25.95 39.13 6.35
C LEU A 273 27.21 39.84 6.88
N PRO A 274 27.45 39.88 8.20
CA PRO A 274 28.72 40.34 8.77
C PRO A 274 29.85 39.36 8.42
N LEU A 275 31.02 39.91 8.13
CA LEU A 275 32.24 39.19 7.76
C LEU A 275 33.33 39.53 8.77
N ASP A 276 34.00 38.54 9.36
CA ASP A 276 35.23 38.73 10.12
C ASP A 276 36.12 37.47 10.07
N ASP A 277 37.40 37.62 10.42
CA ASP A 277 38.53 36.71 10.13
C ASP A 277 38.32 35.21 10.51
N MET A 278 38.72 34.21 9.70
CA MET A 278 40.05 33.89 9.13
C MET A 278 41.11 33.42 10.15
N ASP A 279 41.29 32.10 10.29
CA ASP A 279 42.62 31.49 10.17
C ASP A 279 42.57 29.96 9.93
N GLY A 280 43.68 29.35 9.49
CA GLY A 280 43.97 27.92 9.75
C GLY A 280 43.64 26.89 8.66
N GLN A 281 44.35 26.91 7.52
CA GLN A 281 44.56 25.70 6.69
C GLN A 281 46.08 25.40 6.61
N PRO A 282 46.52 24.13 6.61
CA PRO A 282 46.90 23.54 5.30
C PRO A 282 46.74 22.00 5.18
N GLY A 283 46.72 21.52 3.94
CA GLY A 283 47.05 20.12 3.59
C GLY A 283 46.02 19.45 2.67
N GLY A 284 46.46 18.89 1.54
CA GLY A 284 45.53 18.17 0.65
C GLY A 284 46.17 17.42 -0.52
N ARG A 285 45.31 16.65 -1.22
CA ARG A 285 45.56 15.77 -2.39
C ARG A 285 46.33 14.47 -2.09
N PRO A 286 46.21 13.40 -2.92
CA PRO A 286 45.26 13.15 -4.03
C PRO A 286 44.46 11.83 -3.87
N LYS A 287 43.77 11.40 -4.93
CA LYS A 287 43.02 10.13 -5.04
C LYS A 287 43.88 8.89 -4.71
N ASN A 288 43.24 7.85 -4.16
CA ASN A 288 43.64 6.45 -4.35
C ASN A 288 42.39 5.58 -4.56
N MET A 289 42.32 4.89 -5.70
CA MET A 289 41.42 3.74 -5.89
C MET A 289 42.16 2.49 -5.42
N ILE A 290 41.74 1.92 -4.30
CA ILE A 290 42.16 0.58 -3.86
C ILE A 290 40.91 -0.13 -3.38
N GLU A 291 40.54 -1.22 -4.05
CA GLU A 291 39.46 -2.10 -3.58
C GLU A 291 39.89 -2.73 -2.26
N ILE A 292 39.13 -2.48 -1.19
CA ILE A 292 39.33 -3.14 0.09
C ILE A 292 38.78 -4.57 -0.07
N PRO A 293 39.59 -5.63 0.11
CA PRO A 293 39.11 -7.01 0.00
C PRO A 293 37.92 -7.24 0.95
N MET A 294 36.92 -7.99 0.48
CA MET A 294 35.65 -8.17 1.19
C MET A 294 35.90 -8.56 2.66
N LYS A 295 35.39 -7.74 3.59
CA LYS A 295 35.53 -7.97 5.03
C LYS A 295 34.94 -9.34 5.35
N SER A 296 35.68 -10.17 6.09
CA SER A 296 35.23 -11.52 6.44
C SER A 296 33.86 -11.50 7.15
N PRO A 297 32.97 -12.49 6.94
CA PRO A 297 31.61 -12.47 7.47
C PRO A 297 31.52 -12.21 8.98
N VAL A 298 32.49 -12.73 9.75
CA VAL A 298 32.63 -12.51 11.20
C VAL A 298 32.72 -11.02 11.57
N ARG A 299 33.39 -10.20 10.75
CA ARG A 299 33.48 -8.75 11.00
C ARG A 299 32.18 -8.01 10.67
N GLY A 300 31.45 -8.47 9.65
CA GLY A 300 30.11 -7.97 9.33
C GLY A 300 29.08 -8.32 10.41
N GLN A 301 29.12 -9.56 10.90
CA GLN A 301 28.31 -10.00 12.04
C GLN A 301 28.62 -9.20 13.31
N HIS A 302 29.90 -8.90 13.60
CA HIS A 302 30.25 -8.08 14.77
C HIS A 302 29.90 -6.59 14.64
N THR A 303 29.73 -6.05 13.43
CA THR A 303 29.13 -4.71 13.26
C THR A 303 27.61 -4.76 13.35
N GLN A 304 26.96 -5.75 12.72
CA GLN A 304 25.52 -5.96 12.82
C GLN A 304 25.06 -6.18 14.28
N LEU A 305 25.77 -7.01 15.05
CA LEU A 305 25.48 -7.21 16.48
C LEU A 305 25.70 -5.95 17.33
N ARG A 306 26.55 -5.00 16.90
CA ARG A 306 26.66 -3.69 17.58
C ARG A 306 25.52 -2.77 17.20
N GLU A 307 25.17 -2.71 15.92
CA GLU A 307 24.03 -1.92 15.42
C GLU A 307 22.70 -2.43 16.00
N GLU A 308 22.54 -3.73 16.18
CA GLU A 308 21.41 -4.38 16.85
C GLU A 308 21.42 -4.11 18.36
N MET A 309 22.56 -4.24 19.04
CA MET A 309 22.69 -3.88 20.46
C MET A 309 22.44 -2.39 20.74
N GLU A 310 22.82 -1.48 19.83
CA GLU A 310 22.57 -0.05 19.98
C GLU A 310 21.11 0.28 19.68
N ARG A 311 20.47 -0.32 18.66
CA ARG A 311 19.02 -0.22 18.45
C ARG A 311 18.23 -0.73 19.66
N LEU A 312 18.61 -1.89 20.21
CA LEU A 312 18.01 -2.39 21.45
C LEU A 312 18.25 -1.45 22.64
N ARG A 313 19.34 -0.67 22.64
CA ARG A 313 19.60 0.36 23.65
C ARG A 313 18.70 1.58 23.46
N GLU A 314 18.56 2.07 22.23
CA GLU A 314 17.66 3.16 21.85
C GLU A 314 16.20 2.82 22.12
N ASP A 315 15.75 1.61 21.78
CA ASP A 315 14.38 1.16 22.04
C ASP A 315 14.12 0.95 23.54
N ASN A 316 15.08 0.43 24.31
CA ASN A 316 14.95 0.40 25.78
C ASN A 316 14.94 1.81 26.39
N ALA A 317 15.70 2.77 25.84
CA ALA A 317 15.66 4.16 26.28
C ALA A 317 14.29 4.81 25.97
N ARG A 318 13.77 4.62 24.76
CA ARG A 318 12.42 5.07 24.37
C ARG A 318 11.31 4.44 25.19
N LEU A 319 11.43 3.16 25.54
CA LEU A 319 10.49 2.49 26.45
C LEU A 319 10.55 3.09 27.85
N ALA A 320 11.76 3.33 28.39
CA ALA A 320 11.93 3.99 29.68
C ALA A 320 11.41 5.44 29.68
N GLU A 321 11.58 6.19 28.59
CA GLU A 321 11.01 7.53 28.40
C GLU A 321 9.47 7.49 28.33
N ALA A 322 8.89 6.52 27.61
CA ALA A 322 7.44 6.34 27.53
C ALA A 322 6.83 5.86 28.87
N GLU A 323 7.55 5.04 29.65
CA GLU A 323 7.16 4.68 31.02
C GLU A 323 7.28 5.90 31.96
N ALA A 324 8.34 6.70 31.85
CA ALA A 324 8.48 7.93 32.61
C ALA A 324 7.35 8.93 32.31
N GLN A 325 7.02 9.15 31.03
CA GLN A 325 5.89 10.00 30.61
C GLN A 325 4.55 9.50 31.17
N ARG A 326 4.24 8.20 31.03
CA ARG A 326 3.01 7.61 31.62
C ARG A 326 3.00 7.70 33.16
N SER A 327 4.15 7.61 33.81
CA SER A 327 4.24 7.76 35.27
C SER A 327 3.97 9.20 35.71
N ALA A 328 4.44 10.19 34.94
CA ALA A 328 4.18 11.60 35.18
C ALA A 328 2.71 11.98 34.90
N GLU A 329 2.11 11.42 33.85
CA GLU A 329 0.67 11.55 33.55
C GLU A 329 -0.18 10.94 34.68
N ALA A 330 0.14 9.72 35.12
CA ALA A 330 -0.56 9.04 36.20
C ALA A 330 -0.45 9.80 37.54
N GLU A 331 0.70 10.42 37.83
CA GLU A 331 0.87 11.25 39.02
C GLU A 331 0.16 12.62 38.87
N GLY A 332 0.12 13.20 37.68
CA GLY A 332 -0.70 14.37 37.37
C GLY A 332 -2.19 14.12 37.61
N LEU A 333 -2.72 12.99 37.14
CA LEU A 333 -4.10 12.56 37.38
C LEU A 333 -4.38 12.28 38.87
N ARG A 334 -3.41 11.75 39.61
CA ARG A 334 -3.51 11.61 41.09
C ARG A 334 -3.54 12.96 41.79
N ILE A 335 -2.72 13.93 41.38
CA ILE A 335 -2.71 15.29 41.94
C ILE A 335 -4.06 15.99 41.68
N GLN A 336 -4.61 15.87 40.47
CA GLN A 336 -5.95 16.37 40.13
C GLN A 336 -7.03 15.69 40.97
N SER A 337 -7.03 14.35 41.06
CA SER A 337 -7.98 13.58 41.88
C SER A 337 -7.91 13.97 43.37
N ALA A 338 -6.71 14.13 43.92
CA ALA A 338 -6.51 14.62 45.29
C ALA A 338 -6.98 16.07 45.47
N GLY A 339 -6.87 16.92 44.44
CA GLY A 339 -7.46 18.25 44.39
C GLY A 339 -8.99 18.20 44.47
N HIS A 340 -9.64 17.38 43.64
CA HIS A 340 -11.09 17.19 43.66
C HIS A 340 -11.58 16.67 45.02
N ILE A 341 -10.93 15.64 45.60
CA ILE A 341 -11.27 15.09 46.92
C ILE A 341 -11.16 16.17 48.02
N ARG A 342 -10.17 17.06 47.98
CA ARG A 342 -10.07 18.21 48.89
C ARG A 342 -11.25 19.17 48.73
N THR A 343 -11.59 19.56 47.49
CA THR A 343 -12.74 20.45 47.24
C THR A 343 -14.06 19.85 47.72
N ILE A 344 -14.27 18.55 47.48
CA ILE A 344 -15.44 17.80 47.97
C ILE A 344 -15.46 17.81 49.51
N THR A 345 -14.36 17.46 50.16
CA THR A 345 -14.23 17.47 51.64
C THR A 345 -14.57 18.84 52.23
N ASP A 346 -14.12 19.94 51.60
CA ASP A 346 -14.41 21.29 52.08
C ASP A 346 -15.85 21.72 51.79
N THR A 347 -16.48 21.23 50.72
CA THR A 347 -17.94 21.41 50.53
C THR A 347 -18.76 20.64 51.57
N GLU A 348 -18.41 19.39 51.88
CA GLU A 348 -19.09 18.61 52.93
C GLU A 348 -18.95 19.26 54.31
N ARG A 349 -17.78 19.79 54.66
CA ARG A 349 -17.57 20.56 55.91
C ARG A 349 -18.37 21.85 55.97
N ARG A 350 -18.50 22.57 54.84
CA ARG A 350 -19.32 23.79 54.76
C ARG A 350 -20.81 23.45 54.92
N LEU A 351 -21.28 22.39 54.27
CA LEU A 351 -22.67 21.91 54.41
C LEU A 351 -22.96 21.39 55.82
N GLU A 352 -22.05 20.64 56.45
CA GLU A 352 -22.16 20.26 57.86
C GLU A 352 -22.27 21.49 58.78
N THR A 353 -21.46 22.53 58.54
CA THR A 353 -21.50 23.78 59.30
C THR A 353 -22.83 24.54 59.10
N LEU A 354 -23.35 24.58 57.87
CA LEU A 354 -24.64 25.21 57.55
C LEU A 354 -25.82 24.42 58.14
N ASN A 355 -25.77 23.09 58.08
CA ASN A 355 -26.78 22.20 58.65
C ASN A 355 -26.87 22.31 60.18
N ASN A 356 -25.73 22.41 60.86
CA ASN A 356 -25.72 22.66 62.31
C ASN A 356 -26.31 24.04 62.65
N LYS A 357 -26.00 25.09 61.89
CA LYS A 357 -26.60 26.43 62.06
C LYS A 357 -28.10 26.45 61.77
N LEU A 358 -28.55 25.76 60.72
CA LEU A 358 -29.97 25.63 60.38
C LEU A 358 -30.73 24.91 61.51
N ARG A 359 -30.15 23.84 62.05
CA ARG A 359 -30.66 23.15 63.25
C ARG A 359 -30.74 24.08 64.45
N GLU A 360 -29.71 24.87 64.73
CA GLU A 360 -29.72 25.88 65.79
C GLU A 360 -30.88 26.88 65.60
N VAL A 361 -31.09 27.40 64.40
CA VAL A 361 -32.23 28.29 64.08
C VAL A 361 -33.58 27.58 64.31
N ILE A 362 -33.79 26.37 63.78
CA ILE A 362 -35.04 25.61 63.93
C ILE A 362 -35.36 25.29 65.40
N THR A 363 -34.33 24.95 66.19
CA THR A 363 -34.48 24.65 67.62
C THR A 363 -34.67 25.92 68.47
N ALA A 364 -34.06 27.05 68.10
CA ALA A 364 -34.27 28.33 68.78
C ALA A 364 -35.64 28.96 68.45
N PHE A 365 -36.15 28.75 67.23
CA PHE A 365 -37.44 29.30 66.78
C PHE A 365 -38.64 28.65 67.49
N ASN A 366 -38.60 27.34 67.73
CA ASN A 366 -39.62 26.64 68.52
C ASN A 366 -38.98 25.53 69.40
N PRO A 367 -38.48 25.87 70.61
CA PRO A 367 -37.79 24.92 71.47
C PRO A 367 -38.68 23.75 71.94
N ALA A 368 -39.99 23.98 72.07
CA ALA A 368 -40.93 22.98 72.60
C ALA A 368 -41.30 21.90 71.57
N LYS A 369 -41.50 22.27 70.29
CA LYS A 369 -41.76 21.31 69.21
C LYS A 369 -40.47 20.71 68.66
N ASN A 370 -39.42 21.53 68.49
CA ASN A 370 -38.25 21.16 67.69
C ASN A 370 -37.01 20.77 68.51
N GLY A 371 -37.03 20.80 69.85
CA GLY A 371 -35.86 20.45 70.67
C GLY A 371 -35.27 19.05 70.37
N GLY A 372 -36.08 18.13 69.85
CA GLY A 372 -35.68 16.80 69.39
C GLY A 372 -35.13 16.70 67.96
N PHE A 373 -35.01 17.81 67.21
CA PHE A 373 -34.58 17.78 65.80
C PHE A 373 -33.19 17.11 65.68
N SER A 374 -33.09 16.14 64.76
CA SER A 374 -31.91 15.28 64.62
C SER A 374 -30.65 16.09 64.33
N LYS A 375 -29.48 15.57 64.70
CA LYS A 375 -28.19 16.16 64.29
C LYS A 375 -27.85 15.70 62.86
N PRO A 376 -27.19 16.52 62.04
CA PRO A 376 -26.67 16.05 60.75
C PRO A 376 -25.61 14.96 60.96
N GLU A 377 -25.45 14.08 59.97
CA GLU A 377 -24.30 13.17 59.93
C GLU A 377 -23.00 13.93 59.63
N PRO A 378 -21.87 13.57 60.28
CA PRO A 378 -20.58 14.25 60.08
C PRO A 378 -20.02 13.99 58.67
N ALA A 379 -19.29 14.97 58.13
CA ALA A 379 -18.61 14.87 56.85
C ALA A 379 -17.54 13.76 56.84
N THR A 380 -17.59 12.89 55.84
CA THR A 380 -16.63 11.77 55.70
C THR A 380 -15.42 12.11 54.81
N GLY A 381 -15.47 13.18 54.02
CA GLY A 381 -14.45 13.56 53.04
C GLY A 381 -14.49 12.75 51.75
N SER A 382 -15.49 11.86 51.59
CA SER A 382 -15.59 10.89 50.50
C SER A 382 -16.65 11.27 49.45
N GLY A 383 -17.38 12.39 49.63
CA GLY A 383 -18.49 12.81 48.76
C GLY A 383 -19.78 12.01 48.95
N ILE A 384 -19.70 10.82 49.56
CA ILE A 384 -20.86 9.97 49.90
C ILE A 384 -21.73 10.62 51.00
N SER A 385 -21.15 11.48 51.85
CA SER A 385 -21.89 12.25 52.85
C SER A 385 -22.59 13.49 52.26
N LEU A 386 -22.12 14.01 51.12
CA LEU A 386 -22.65 15.21 50.47
C LEU A 386 -24.16 15.12 50.20
N THR A 387 -24.63 14.00 49.64
CA THR A 387 -26.06 13.78 49.36
C THR A 387 -26.88 13.76 50.65
N LYS A 388 -26.44 13.00 51.67
CA LYS A 388 -27.09 12.99 52.99
C LYS A 388 -27.15 14.36 53.66
N GLN A 389 -26.13 15.21 53.44
CA GLN A 389 -26.10 16.56 53.96
C GLN A 389 -27.05 17.51 53.21
N LEU A 390 -27.27 17.29 51.91
CA LEU A 390 -28.28 18.01 51.13
C LEU A 390 -29.70 17.55 51.51
N ASP A 391 -29.95 16.24 51.64
CA ASP A 391 -31.20 15.67 52.19
C ASP A 391 -31.56 16.29 53.55
N TYR A 392 -30.56 16.48 54.42
CA TYR A 392 -30.74 17.10 55.73
C TYR A 392 -31.06 18.59 55.60
N LEU A 393 -30.36 19.32 54.73
CA LEU A 393 -30.59 20.74 54.46
C LEU A 393 -32.03 20.98 53.96
N GLU A 394 -32.48 20.18 52.99
CA GLU A 394 -33.84 20.25 52.43
C GLU A 394 -34.91 20.03 53.51
N ARG A 395 -34.78 18.97 54.32
CA ARG A 395 -35.71 18.68 55.42
C ARG A 395 -35.72 19.79 56.47
N GLY A 396 -34.54 20.34 56.80
CA GLY A 396 -34.42 21.48 57.71
C GLY A 396 -35.12 22.74 57.16
N LEU A 397 -34.91 23.07 55.89
CA LEU A 397 -35.54 24.23 55.25
C LEU A 397 -37.07 24.07 55.15
N ALA A 398 -37.56 22.86 54.87
CA ALA A 398 -38.99 22.55 54.90
C ALA A 398 -39.60 22.77 56.30
N THR A 399 -38.98 22.24 57.36
CA THR A 399 -39.44 22.47 58.75
C THR A 399 -39.34 23.96 59.14
N ALA A 400 -38.29 24.68 58.72
CA ALA A 400 -38.17 26.11 58.99
C ALA A 400 -39.29 26.93 58.33
N ALA A 401 -39.67 26.58 57.09
CA ALA A 401 -40.79 27.22 56.39
C ALA A 401 -42.16 26.87 57.00
N GLU A 402 -42.36 25.63 57.45
CA GLU A 402 -43.58 25.21 58.17
C GLU A 402 -43.74 26.03 59.47
N GLU A 403 -42.67 26.16 60.27
CA GLU A 403 -42.69 26.98 61.49
C GLU A 403 -42.89 28.47 61.20
N GLN A 404 -42.27 29.02 60.15
CA GLN A 404 -42.43 30.42 59.76
C GLN A 404 -43.88 30.72 59.31
N SER A 405 -44.52 29.80 58.57
CA SER A 405 -45.93 29.92 58.21
C SER A 405 -46.86 29.75 59.42
N SER A 406 -46.52 28.88 60.37
CA SER A 406 -47.22 28.73 61.64
C SER A 406 -47.16 30.01 62.50
N GLN A 407 -46.01 30.70 62.51
CA GLN A 407 -45.86 31.98 63.20
C GLN A 407 -46.58 33.15 62.49
N ALA A 408 -46.78 33.06 61.17
CA ALA A 408 -47.68 33.99 60.47
C ALA A 408 -49.14 33.83 60.93
N GLY A 409 -49.58 32.60 61.23
CA GLY A 409 -50.88 32.34 61.84
C GLY A 409 -51.05 32.94 63.24
N THR A 410 -50.02 32.87 64.10
CA THR A 410 -50.07 33.42 65.47
C THR A 410 -49.90 34.95 65.55
N LYS A 411 -49.81 35.66 64.42
CA LYS A 411 -50.01 37.13 64.44
C LYS A 411 -51.42 37.52 64.87
N SER A 412 -52.45 36.74 64.51
CA SER A 412 -53.84 37.10 64.82
C SER A 412 -54.14 37.07 66.33
N THR A 413 -53.44 36.24 67.11
CA THR A 413 -53.54 36.28 68.58
C THR A 413 -53.07 37.60 69.21
N ARG A 414 -52.33 38.46 68.49
CA ARG A 414 -51.95 39.80 68.97
C ARG A 414 -53.03 40.86 68.71
N GLU A 415 -53.96 40.60 67.80
CA GLU A 415 -55.13 41.45 67.58
C GLU A 415 -56.11 41.30 68.76
N ILE A 416 -56.22 40.08 69.32
CA ILE A 416 -57.01 39.79 70.53
C ILE A 416 -56.47 40.55 71.77
N GLU A 417 -55.15 40.74 71.89
CA GLU A 417 -54.56 41.57 72.96
C GLU A 417 -54.85 43.07 72.78
N LEU A 418 -55.00 43.54 71.53
CA LEU A 418 -55.38 44.91 71.21
C LEU A 418 -56.86 45.19 71.51
N ASP A 419 -57.76 44.24 71.20
CA ASP A 419 -59.18 44.34 71.58
C ASP A 419 -59.37 44.36 73.11
N ALA A 420 -58.59 43.56 73.84
CA ALA A 420 -58.59 43.58 75.31
C ALA A 420 -58.09 44.93 75.87
N ALA A 421 -57.09 45.54 75.24
CA ALA A 421 -56.61 46.88 75.61
C ALA A 421 -57.63 47.98 75.27
N ALA A 422 -58.35 47.87 74.14
CA ALA A 422 -59.42 48.78 73.76
C ALA A 422 -60.61 48.73 74.75
N ALA A 423 -60.97 47.53 75.22
CA ALA A 423 -62.00 47.35 76.25
C ALA A 423 -61.60 47.94 77.61
N ALA A 424 -60.31 47.88 77.97
CA ALA A 424 -59.80 48.55 79.17
C ALA A 424 -59.83 50.09 79.04
N ALA A 425 -59.55 50.62 77.84
CA ALA A 425 -59.60 52.05 77.58
C ALA A 425 -61.03 52.63 77.71
N THR A 426 -62.04 51.98 77.11
CA THR A 426 -63.44 52.43 77.24
C THR A 426 -63.96 52.35 78.68
N ALA A 427 -63.56 51.33 79.45
CA ALA A 427 -63.87 51.27 80.88
C ALA A 427 -63.27 52.44 81.69
N SER A 428 -62.10 52.95 81.29
CA SER A 428 -61.48 54.14 81.92
C SER A 428 -62.15 55.46 81.53
N LEU A 429 -62.74 55.55 80.34
CA LEU A 429 -63.43 56.74 79.86
C LEU A 429 -64.72 57.00 80.68
N ALA A 430 -65.52 55.96 80.90
CA ALA A 430 -66.75 56.04 81.71
C ALA A 430 -66.48 56.51 83.16
N GLN A 431 -65.32 56.17 83.74
CA GLN A 431 -64.91 56.65 85.07
C GLN A 431 -64.49 58.13 85.08
N ALA A 432 -64.10 58.69 83.93
CA ALA A 432 -63.84 60.11 83.79
C ALA A 432 -65.16 60.91 83.66
N GLU A 433 -66.11 60.40 82.87
CA GLU A 433 -67.46 60.97 82.71
C GLU A 433 -68.20 61.13 84.05
N GLU A 434 -68.26 60.06 84.87
CA GLU A 434 -68.88 60.09 86.20
C GLU A 434 -68.23 61.14 87.12
N ARG A 435 -66.92 61.36 86.99
CA ARG A 435 -66.16 62.31 87.80
C ARG A 435 -66.35 63.77 87.36
N ILE A 436 -66.53 64.03 86.07
CA ILE A 436 -66.84 65.37 85.54
C ILE A 436 -68.24 65.80 86.01
N LEU A 437 -69.23 64.91 85.93
CA LEU A 437 -70.57 65.14 86.49
C LEU A 437 -70.54 65.51 87.98
N SER A 438 -69.72 64.81 88.79
CA SER A 438 -69.58 65.11 90.22
C SER A 438 -68.93 66.47 90.51
N LEU A 439 -68.05 66.96 89.65
CA LEU A 439 -67.47 68.31 89.77
C LEU A 439 -68.47 69.40 89.37
N ASN A 440 -69.30 69.14 88.35
CA ASN A 440 -70.35 70.05 87.91
C ASN A 440 -71.41 70.30 89.00
N ASP A 441 -71.84 69.25 89.70
CA ASP A 441 -72.76 69.38 90.84
C ASP A 441 -72.14 70.19 91.99
N GLN A 442 -70.85 70.02 92.28
CA GLN A 442 -70.13 70.79 93.31
C GLN A 442 -70.02 72.28 92.97
N ILE A 443 -69.70 72.61 91.71
CA ILE A 443 -69.60 74.00 91.25
C ILE A 443 -70.98 74.67 91.22
N GLN A 444 -72.02 73.96 90.76
CA GLN A 444 -73.39 74.48 90.81
C GLN A 444 -73.83 74.78 92.25
N ASN A 445 -73.54 73.90 93.21
CA ASN A 445 -73.82 74.14 94.62
C ASN A 445 -73.09 75.37 95.19
N LEU A 446 -71.90 75.72 94.67
CA LEU A 446 -71.13 76.91 95.07
C LEU A 446 -71.71 78.20 94.46
N LEU A 447 -72.14 78.16 93.19
CA LEU A 447 -72.83 79.27 92.51
C LEU A 447 -74.21 79.57 93.14
N LEU A 448 -74.98 78.53 93.47
CA LEU A 448 -76.28 78.67 94.14
C LEU A 448 -76.15 79.33 95.53
N GLN A 449 -75.05 79.08 96.24
CA GLN A 449 -74.75 79.76 97.51
C GLN A 449 -74.31 81.22 97.35
N SER A 450 -73.84 81.62 96.15
CA SER A 450 -73.34 82.97 95.85
C SER A 450 -74.28 83.79 94.95
N SER A 451 -75.52 83.31 94.75
CA SER A 451 -76.62 83.99 94.04
C SER A 451 -76.40 84.26 92.54
N ALA A 452 -75.89 83.26 91.82
CA ALA A 452 -76.03 83.18 90.36
C ALA A 452 -77.17 82.22 89.97
N ASP A 453 -78.02 82.61 89.01
CA ASP A 453 -79.16 81.82 88.53
C ASP A 453 -78.76 81.09 87.23
N LEU A 454 -78.45 79.79 87.32
CA LEU A 454 -77.80 79.01 86.26
C LEU A 454 -78.52 77.65 86.08
N PRO A 455 -78.79 77.20 84.84
CA PRO A 455 -79.49 75.93 84.57
C PRO A 455 -78.73 74.70 85.10
N PRO A 456 -79.41 73.56 85.33
CA PRO A 456 -78.77 72.32 85.76
C PRO A 456 -77.90 71.68 84.67
N PRO A 457 -76.86 70.91 85.05
CA PRO A 457 -75.92 70.29 84.11
C PRO A 457 -76.59 69.26 83.19
N PRO A 458 -76.10 69.11 81.94
CA PRO A 458 -76.67 68.19 80.96
C PRO A 458 -76.44 66.71 81.33
N GLN A 459 -77.43 65.86 81.03
CA GLN A 459 -77.36 64.42 81.28
C GLN A 459 -76.83 63.64 80.07
N LEU A 460 -76.17 62.52 80.34
CA LEU A 460 -75.58 61.62 79.35
C LEU A 460 -76.64 61.09 78.37
N SER A 461 -76.49 61.41 77.09
CA SER A 461 -77.17 60.75 75.96
C SER A 461 -76.33 60.87 74.69
N ASP A 462 -76.13 59.74 74.01
CA ASP A 462 -75.56 59.55 72.68
C ASP A 462 -74.49 60.55 72.18
N GLY A 463 -73.24 60.32 72.60
CA GLY A 463 -72.07 60.58 71.75
C GLY A 463 -71.48 62.00 71.75
N LYS A 464 -72.02 62.95 72.51
CA LYS A 464 -71.44 64.31 72.69
C LYS A 464 -71.22 64.75 74.14
N ALA A 465 -71.67 63.96 75.10
CA ALA A 465 -71.91 64.42 76.46
C ALA A 465 -70.67 64.83 77.27
N ILE A 466 -69.44 64.48 76.88
CA ILE A 466 -68.22 65.00 77.54
C ILE A 466 -68.01 66.49 77.18
N ASP A 467 -68.07 66.83 75.89
CA ASP A 467 -67.80 68.19 75.42
C ASP A 467 -68.87 69.16 75.97
N ASP A 468 -70.15 68.76 75.91
CA ASP A 468 -71.28 69.52 76.48
C ASP A 468 -71.14 69.72 78.03
N GLN A 469 -70.46 68.81 78.74
CA GLN A 469 -70.16 68.94 80.18
C GLN A 469 -68.92 69.80 80.48
N LEU A 470 -67.97 69.89 79.54
CA LEU A 470 -66.78 70.75 79.63
C LEU A 470 -67.12 72.21 79.29
N ASP A 471 -67.98 72.45 78.30
CA ASP A 471 -68.49 73.79 77.98
C ASP A 471 -69.27 74.37 79.17
N TYR A 472 -70.14 73.59 79.81
CA TYR A 472 -70.83 74.00 81.04
C TYR A 472 -69.87 74.28 82.22
N LEU A 473 -68.76 73.54 82.36
CA LEU A 473 -67.70 73.88 83.34
C LEU A 473 -67.06 75.24 83.04
N GLN A 474 -66.86 75.57 81.75
CA GLN A 474 -66.22 76.79 81.32
C GLN A 474 -67.11 78.01 81.57
N ASP A 475 -68.39 77.94 81.18
CA ASP A 475 -69.40 78.98 81.46
C ASP A 475 -69.53 79.24 82.98
N ALA A 476 -69.57 78.18 83.79
CA ALA A 476 -69.66 78.30 85.24
C ALA A 476 -68.41 78.95 85.87
N LEU A 477 -67.22 78.71 85.31
CA LEU A 477 -65.98 79.37 85.75
C LEU A 477 -65.92 80.85 85.34
N GLU A 478 -66.39 81.20 84.13
CA GLU A 478 -66.44 82.60 83.70
C GLU A 478 -67.43 83.42 84.56
N ALA A 479 -68.56 82.83 84.96
CA ALA A 479 -69.47 83.43 85.93
C ALA A 479 -68.77 83.77 87.26
N VAL A 480 -68.03 82.83 87.86
CA VAL A 480 -67.24 83.07 89.09
C VAL A 480 -66.19 84.18 88.88
N GLN A 481 -65.52 84.20 87.73
CA GLN A 481 -64.50 85.18 87.42
C GLN A 481 -65.07 86.60 87.21
N SER A 482 -66.30 86.72 86.71
CA SER A 482 -67.00 87.99 86.56
C SER A 482 -67.33 88.66 87.91
N GLU A 483 -67.80 87.90 88.90
CA GLU A 483 -68.07 88.40 90.25
C GLU A 483 -66.79 88.81 91.00
N LEU A 484 -65.71 88.03 90.84
CA LEU A 484 -64.40 88.38 91.37
C LEU A 484 -63.86 89.68 90.75
N SER A 485 -64.14 89.93 89.47
CA SER A 485 -63.77 91.16 88.76
C SER A 485 -64.59 92.36 89.22
N ARG A 486 -65.91 92.17 89.44
CA ARG A 486 -66.83 93.20 89.97
C ARG A 486 -66.41 93.69 91.37
N ALA A 487 -65.79 92.84 92.17
CA ALA A 487 -65.22 93.22 93.46
C ALA A 487 -63.95 94.09 93.36
N ALA A 488 -63.22 94.04 92.24
CA ALA A 488 -61.97 94.78 92.06
C ALA A 488 -62.18 96.25 91.63
N GLU A 489 -63.14 96.51 90.73
CA GLU A 489 -63.34 97.84 90.11
C GLU A 489 -63.76 98.95 91.08
N VAL A 490 -64.27 98.60 92.27
CA VAL A 490 -64.71 99.55 93.31
C VAL A 490 -63.54 100.36 93.92
N SER A 491 -62.28 99.97 93.66
CA SER A 491 -61.12 100.40 94.45
C SER A 491 -60.32 101.62 93.94
N SER A 492 -60.67 102.26 92.81
CA SER A 492 -59.90 103.43 92.31
C SER A 492 -60.70 104.44 91.50
N SER A 493 -60.66 105.74 91.88
CA SER A 493 -61.25 106.84 91.11
C SER A 493 -60.36 108.10 91.07
N ALA A 494 -60.53 108.89 90.01
CA ALA A 494 -59.53 109.82 89.46
C ALA A 494 -59.45 111.22 90.11
N SER A 495 -58.32 111.93 89.91
CA SER A 495 -58.26 113.41 89.88
C SER A 495 -56.94 114.01 89.33
N ALA A 496 -56.59 113.74 88.06
CA ALA A 496 -55.42 114.36 87.40
C ALA A 496 -55.67 114.87 85.95
N ASN A 497 -56.89 114.69 85.42
CA ASN A 497 -57.12 114.64 83.97
C ASN A 497 -57.54 115.99 83.34
N ARG A 498 -56.69 117.02 83.39
CA ARG A 498 -56.90 118.29 82.65
C ARG A 498 -55.69 118.76 81.85
N GLN A 499 -54.51 118.91 82.45
CA GLN A 499 -53.30 119.36 81.71
C GLN A 499 -52.81 118.35 80.67
N ASN A 500 -53.14 117.06 80.81
CA ASN A 500 -52.79 116.05 79.81
C ASN A 500 -53.49 116.28 78.46
N ASN A 501 -54.75 116.75 78.45
CA ASN A 501 -55.54 116.84 77.22
C ASN A 501 -54.95 117.84 76.21
N GLU A 502 -54.47 119.00 76.69
CA GLU A 502 -53.86 120.04 75.86
C GLU A 502 -52.53 119.57 75.25
N GLN A 503 -51.73 118.81 76.01
CA GLN A 503 -50.50 118.18 75.48
C GLN A 503 -50.80 117.06 74.49
N VAL A 504 -51.85 116.27 74.75
CA VAL A 504 -52.31 115.21 73.84
C VAL A 504 -52.75 115.79 72.48
N GLU A 505 -53.51 116.89 72.45
CA GLU A 505 -53.95 117.52 71.19
C GLU A 505 -52.78 118.06 70.36
N ALA A 506 -51.76 118.66 71.00
CA ALA A 506 -50.53 119.09 70.34
C ALA A 506 -49.69 117.91 69.79
N VAL A 507 -49.74 116.74 70.43
CA VAL A 507 -49.08 115.52 69.93
C VAL A 507 -49.87 114.86 68.80
N LEU A 508 -51.20 114.82 68.88
CA LEU A 508 -52.07 114.25 67.84
C LEU A 508 -52.00 115.04 66.52
N THR A 509 -51.94 116.37 66.58
CA THR A 509 -51.72 117.22 65.41
C THR A 509 -50.35 116.96 64.74
N GLY A 510 -49.28 116.85 65.53
CA GLY A 510 -47.96 116.48 65.00
C GLY A 510 -47.89 115.06 64.40
N LEU A 511 -48.59 114.10 65.01
CA LEU A 511 -48.68 112.73 64.48
C LEU A 511 -49.47 112.66 63.16
N TRP A 512 -50.49 113.51 62.96
CA TRP A 512 -51.25 113.58 61.72
C TRP A 512 -50.38 114.02 60.52
N ASP A 513 -49.56 115.06 60.71
CA ASP A 513 -48.64 115.58 59.69
C ASP A 513 -47.56 114.54 59.31
N ILE A 514 -46.99 113.86 60.31
CA ILE A 514 -46.05 112.73 60.09
C ILE A 514 -46.72 111.57 59.33
N ILE A 515 -48.01 111.30 59.59
CA ILE A 515 -48.78 110.29 58.85
C ILE A 515 -49.08 110.71 57.41
N GLN A 516 -49.44 111.99 57.16
CA GLN A 516 -49.67 112.50 55.81
C GLN A 516 -48.38 112.50 54.97
N THR A 517 -47.29 113.04 55.51
CA THR A 517 -45.99 113.08 54.82
C THR A 517 -45.43 111.67 54.55
N GLY A 518 -45.49 110.76 55.52
CA GLY A 518 -45.06 109.37 55.35
C GLY A 518 -45.87 108.59 54.30
N LEU A 519 -47.18 108.85 54.19
CA LEU A 519 -48.01 108.22 53.15
C LEU A 519 -47.68 108.76 51.74
N ALA A 520 -47.39 110.05 51.60
CA ALA A 520 -46.94 110.63 50.33
C ALA A 520 -45.59 110.02 49.88
N GLU A 521 -44.64 109.84 50.81
CA GLU A 521 -43.37 109.16 50.52
C GLU A 521 -43.58 107.70 50.10
N ILE A 522 -44.46 106.96 50.79
CA ILE A 522 -44.79 105.56 50.43
C ILE A 522 -45.42 105.48 49.04
N GLN A 523 -46.33 106.40 48.67
CA GLN A 523 -46.90 106.44 47.33
C GLN A 523 -45.84 106.77 46.27
N GLN A 524 -44.96 107.74 46.52
CA GLN A 524 -43.86 108.07 45.61
C GLN A 524 -42.89 106.88 45.45
N GLN A 525 -42.59 106.16 46.53
CA GLN A 525 -41.72 104.98 46.47
C GLN A 525 -42.40 103.78 45.75
N LYS A 526 -43.71 103.56 45.94
CA LYS A 526 -44.49 102.61 45.13
C LYS A 526 -44.42 102.97 43.63
N ALA A 527 -44.60 104.24 43.28
CA ALA A 527 -44.51 104.72 41.91
C ALA A 527 -43.11 104.51 41.30
N ALA A 528 -42.06 104.90 42.01
CA ALA A 528 -40.67 104.71 41.58
C ALA A 528 -40.29 103.22 41.38
N ARG A 529 -40.79 102.31 42.24
CA ARG A 529 -40.60 100.86 42.07
C ARG A 529 -41.28 100.34 40.80
N ARG A 530 -42.51 100.80 40.48
CA ARG A 530 -43.20 100.46 39.23
C ARG A 530 -42.45 101.00 38.00
N GLN A 531 -42.04 102.28 38.05
CA GLN A 531 -41.27 102.91 36.98
C GLN A 531 -39.96 102.16 36.72
N LYS A 532 -39.26 101.71 37.76
CA LYS A 532 -38.02 100.91 37.63
C LYS A 532 -38.27 99.47 37.17
N ARG A 533 -39.44 98.86 37.45
CA ARG A 533 -39.84 97.58 36.81
C ARG A 533 -39.95 97.75 35.28
N LEU A 534 -40.62 98.81 34.81
CA LEU A 534 -40.72 99.12 33.38
C LEU A 534 -39.34 99.43 32.75
N GLU A 535 -38.51 100.23 33.42
CA GLU A 535 -37.16 100.60 32.94
C GLU A 535 -36.24 99.38 32.76
N MET A 536 -36.40 98.36 33.60
CA MET A 536 -35.66 97.09 33.54
C MET A 536 -36.18 96.09 32.48
N GLY A 537 -37.25 96.43 31.75
CA GLY A 537 -37.74 95.62 30.62
C GLY A 537 -38.36 94.26 30.97
N LEU A 538 -38.64 93.99 32.25
CA LEU A 538 -39.49 92.86 32.62
C LEU A 538 -40.95 93.17 32.23
N PRO A 539 -41.70 92.23 31.64
CA PRO A 539 -43.14 92.40 31.44
C PRO A 539 -43.85 92.73 32.76
N GLY A 540 -44.92 93.53 32.67
CA GLY A 540 -46.01 93.42 33.63
C GLY A 540 -46.68 92.08 33.38
N GLY A 541 -46.31 91.06 34.15
CA GLY A 541 -46.90 89.73 34.03
C GLY A 541 -48.32 89.74 34.56
N ASP A 542 -49.18 88.90 33.98
CA ASP A 542 -50.60 88.83 34.32
C ASP A 542 -50.88 88.31 35.75
N ASP A 543 -49.83 87.94 36.50
CA ASP A 543 -49.85 87.68 37.95
C ASP A 543 -49.94 88.96 38.82
N ASP A 544 -49.94 90.16 38.22
CA ASP A 544 -50.44 91.38 38.88
C ASP A 544 -52.01 91.39 38.95
N ASP A 545 -52.69 90.24 38.80
CA ASP A 545 -54.09 89.96 39.22
C ASP A 545 -54.20 89.65 40.74
N ASP A 546 -53.45 90.41 41.56
CA ASP A 546 -53.94 90.86 42.86
C ASP A 546 -55.12 91.80 42.52
N GLY A 547 -56.28 91.20 42.24
CA GLY A 547 -57.19 91.67 41.19
C GLY A 547 -57.97 92.96 41.48
N ALA A 548 -59.15 93.08 40.87
CA ALA A 548 -60.01 94.26 41.00
C ALA A 548 -60.66 94.40 42.40
N VAL A 549 -59.84 94.51 43.46
CA VAL A 549 -60.20 95.00 44.78
C VAL A 549 -60.45 96.50 44.67
N SER A 550 -61.63 96.80 44.12
CA SER A 550 -62.43 98.03 44.15
C SER A 550 -61.70 99.37 44.27
N ASP A 551 -62.11 100.29 43.40
CA ASP A 551 -61.92 101.75 43.41
C ASP A 551 -62.34 102.41 44.76
N SER A 552 -61.56 102.11 45.81
CA SER A 552 -61.96 102.19 47.22
C SER A 552 -60.82 102.58 48.16
N GLU A 553 -59.60 102.83 47.66
CA GLU A 553 -58.64 103.72 48.35
C GLU A 553 -59.10 105.21 48.27
N GLY A 554 -60.15 105.53 47.50
CA GLY A 554 -60.70 106.88 47.32
C GLY A 554 -61.39 107.51 48.55
N VAL A 555 -61.20 106.95 49.75
CA VAL A 555 -61.90 107.37 51.00
C VAL A 555 -61.06 108.30 51.88
N VAL A 556 -59.73 108.35 51.71
CA VAL A 556 -58.84 109.25 52.49
C VAL A 556 -58.11 110.20 51.54
N SER A 557 -58.66 111.41 51.39
CA SER A 557 -58.02 112.47 50.60
C SER A 557 -56.70 112.89 51.23
N LEU A 558 -55.65 113.10 50.42
CA LEU A 558 -54.34 113.48 50.93
C LEU A 558 -54.37 114.85 51.64
N ASP A 559 -55.18 115.79 51.14
CA ASP A 559 -55.34 117.16 51.66
C ASP A 559 -56.40 117.31 52.77
N GLU A 560 -56.82 116.22 53.44
CA GLU A 560 -57.79 116.34 54.54
C GLU A 560 -57.20 117.11 55.75
N PRO A 561 -57.88 118.16 56.26
CA PRO A 561 -57.41 118.93 57.41
C PRO A 561 -57.55 118.14 58.71
N TYR A 562 -56.71 118.44 59.71
CA TYR A 562 -56.72 117.73 60.99
C TYR A 562 -58.10 117.76 61.66
N SER A 563 -58.59 116.56 61.97
CA SER A 563 -59.80 116.30 62.74
C SER A 563 -59.58 115.03 63.57
N LEU A 564 -60.03 115.00 64.82
CA LEU A 564 -59.89 113.82 65.69
C LEU A 564 -60.53 112.57 65.06
N GLN A 565 -61.62 112.74 64.29
CA GLN A 565 -62.31 111.66 63.60
C GLN A 565 -61.50 111.14 62.39
N ALA A 566 -60.91 112.05 61.61
CA ALA A 566 -60.05 111.71 60.48
C ALA A 566 -58.76 111.02 60.96
N PHE A 567 -58.15 111.53 62.04
CA PHE A 567 -57.02 110.89 62.72
C PHE A 567 -57.37 109.48 63.19
N SER A 568 -58.49 109.31 63.91
CA SER A 568 -58.93 108.02 64.44
C SER A 568 -59.16 106.99 63.32
N THR A 569 -59.92 107.34 62.29
CA THR A 569 -60.20 106.43 61.15
C THR A 569 -58.94 106.07 60.37
N LYS A 570 -58.02 107.03 60.14
CA LYS A 570 -56.75 106.79 59.45
C LYS A 570 -55.79 105.94 60.27
N VAL A 571 -55.75 106.09 61.60
CA VAL A 571 -54.99 105.20 62.50
C VAL A 571 -55.60 103.81 62.57
N GLN A 572 -56.92 103.67 62.59
CA GLN A 572 -57.61 102.38 62.50
C GLN A 572 -57.31 101.66 61.18
N TRP A 573 -57.34 102.39 60.05
CA TRP A 573 -56.96 101.85 58.74
C TRP A 573 -55.48 101.45 58.69
N LEU A 574 -54.57 102.30 59.16
CA LEU A 574 -53.13 101.96 59.26
C LEU A 574 -52.88 100.74 60.15
N TYR A 575 -53.61 100.60 61.26
CA TYR A 575 -53.52 99.44 62.12
C TYR A 575 -54.02 98.16 61.43
N ALA A 576 -55.18 98.20 60.77
CA ALA A 576 -55.71 97.08 59.99
C ALA A 576 -54.80 96.70 58.81
N GLN A 577 -54.22 97.69 58.13
CA GLN A 577 -53.24 97.46 57.07
C GLN A 577 -51.94 96.86 57.62
N ALA A 578 -51.48 97.28 58.80
CA ALA A 578 -50.29 96.74 59.44
C ALA A 578 -50.48 95.33 60.01
N THR A 579 -51.67 94.98 60.54
CA THR A 579 -51.99 93.61 60.95
C THR A 579 -52.14 92.70 59.73
N SER A 580 -52.84 93.15 58.69
CA SER A 580 -52.95 92.42 57.41
C SER A 580 -51.58 92.16 56.77
N LEU A 581 -50.72 93.18 56.65
CA LEU A 581 -49.35 93.02 56.13
C LEU A 581 -48.48 92.11 57.00
N LYS A 582 -48.69 92.09 58.34
CA LYS A 582 -48.00 91.17 59.26
C LYS A 582 -48.47 89.72 59.05
N GLU A 583 -49.76 89.51 58.83
CA GLU A 583 -50.35 88.22 58.53
C GLU A 583 -49.89 87.70 57.16
N GLN A 584 -50.04 88.51 56.10
CA GLN A 584 -49.51 88.25 54.76
C GLN A 584 -48.01 87.93 54.79
N LYS A 585 -47.20 88.69 55.53
CA LYS A 585 -45.78 88.38 55.75
C LYS A 585 -45.57 87.01 56.37
N SER A 586 -46.40 86.60 57.34
CA SER A 586 -46.30 85.27 57.97
C SER A 586 -46.72 84.14 57.03
N VAL A 587 -47.72 84.38 56.16
CA VAL A 587 -48.15 83.45 55.11
C VAL A 587 -47.06 83.32 54.04
N LEU A 588 -46.53 84.44 53.53
CA LEU A 588 -45.42 84.45 52.57
C LEU A 588 -44.15 83.82 53.16
N GLN A 589 -43.83 84.05 54.43
CA GLN A 589 -42.71 83.36 55.10
C GLN A 589 -42.95 81.84 55.19
N ARG A 590 -44.20 81.41 55.43
CA ARG A 590 -44.59 79.99 55.43
C ARG A 590 -44.52 79.39 54.03
N GLN A 591 -45.02 80.07 53.00
CA GLN A 591 -44.93 79.66 51.59
C GLN A 591 -43.48 79.61 51.10
N ILE A 592 -42.66 80.63 51.38
CA ILE A 592 -41.23 80.62 51.02
C ILE A 592 -40.49 79.49 51.73
N LYS A 593 -40.83 79.18 52.99
CA LYS A 593 -40.28 78.03 53.71
C LYS A 593 -40.75 76.71 53.06
N GLN A 594 -42.05 76.55 52.80
CA GLN A 594 -42.62 75.37 52.14
C GLN A 594 -42.03 75.16 50.74
N GLN A 595 -41.88 76.21 49.93
CA GLN A 595 -41.29 76.12 48.60
C GLN A 595 -39.80 75.77 48.66
N ARG A 596 -39.06 76.28 49.64
CA ARG A 596 -37.66 75.87 49.88
C ARG A 596 -37.57 74.42 50.35
N GLU A 597 -38.49 73.96 51.20
CA GLU A 597 -38.56 72.57 51.65
C GLU A 597 -38.99 71.62 50.52
N LEU A 598 -39.93 72.01 49.67
CA LEU A 598 -40.37 71.26 48.49
C LEU A 598 -39.28 71.20 47.42
N ASN A 599 -38.62 72.32 47.10
CA ASN A 599 -37.48 72.34 46.20
C ASN A 599 -36.33 71.50 46.77
N SER A 600 -35.96 71.70 48.05
CA SER A 600 -34.89 70.91 48.68
C SER A 600 -35.19 69.41 48.75
N ARG A 601 -36.45 69.00 48.91
CA ARG A 601 -36.87 67.59 48.79
C ARG A 601 -36.75 67.11 47.35
N SER A 602 -37.35 67.81 46.40
CA SER A 602 -37.33 67.47 44.98
C SER A 602 -35.90 67.40 44.42
N ASP A 603 -35.00 68.28 44.87
CA ASP A 603 -33.59 68.26 44.49
C ASP A 603 -32.84 67.10 45.18
N SER A 604 -33.10 66.81 46.46
CA SER A 604 -32.55 65.61 47.11
C SER A 604 -33.07 64.29 46.51
N GLU A 605 -34.28 64.27 45.98
CA GLU A 605 -34.87 63.12 45.27
C GLU A 605 -34.24 62.95 43.88
N LYS A 606 -33.97 64.06 43.16
CA LYS A 606 -33.19 64.04 41.92
C LYS A 606 -31.77 63.56 42.15
N ASP A 607 -31.08 64.09 43.16
CA ASP A 607 -29.71 63.70 43.51
C ASP A 607 -29.64 62.22 43.90
N ALA A 608 -30.64 61.70 44.63
CA ALA A 608 -30.73 60.28 44.98
C ALA A 608 -30.96 59.38 43.75
N GLU A 609 -31.87 59.74 42.83
CA GLU A 609 -32.05 58.98 41.58
C GLU A 609 -30.83 59.12 40.66
N LEU A 610 -30.18 60.30 40.57
CA LEU A 610 -28.94 60.50 39.82
C LEU A 610 -27.81 59.61 40.36
N GLN A 611 -27.61 59.57 41.68
CA GLN A 611 -26.63 58.67 42.30
C GLN A 611 -26.97 57.21 41.99
N LYS A 612 -28.24 56.80 42.12
CA LYS A 612 -28.70 55.46 41.74
C LYS A 612 -28.46 55.15 40.24
N ARG A 613 -28.60 56.12 39.34
CA ARG A 613 -28.23 55.96 37.91
C ARG A 613 -26.73 55.89 37.70
N MET A 614 -25.92 56.60 38.48
CA MET A 614 -24.45 56.47 38.44
C MET A 614 -24.02 55.08 38.92
N ASP A 615 -24.60 54.58 40.02
CA ASP A 615 -24.42 53.21 40.50
C ASP A 615 -24.86 52.15 39.46
N GLU A 616 -26.00 52.34 38.78
CA GLU A 616 -26.48 51.47 37.69
C GLU A 616 -25.52 51.50 36.48
N LEU A 617 -24.97 52.68 36.14
CA LEU A 617 -23.96 52.84 35.08
C LEU A 617 -22.60 52.23 35.44
N GLU A 618 -22.19 52.27 36.71
CA GLU A 618 -20.96 51.62 37.16
C GLU A 618 -21.11 50.09 37.19
N LYS A 619 -22.26 49.57 37.66
CA LYS A 619 -22.59 48.13 37.60
C LYS A 619 -22.64 47.62 36.15
N THR A 620 -23.25 48.36 35.23
CA THR A 620 -23.28 47.95 33.81
C THR A 620 -21.92 48.05 33.13
N ARG A 621 -21.09 49.07 33.45
CA ARG A 621 -19.70 49.15 32.97
C ARG A 621 -18.82 48.02 33.49
N THR A 622 -18.92 47.68 34.77
CA THR A 622 -18.14 46.58 35.36
C THR A 622 -18.56 45.22 34.82
N MET A 623 -19.86 44.98 34.60
CA MET A 623 -20.35 43.79 33.90
C MET A 623 -19.88 43.75 32.44
N LEU A 624 -19.85 44.88 31.72
CA LEU A 624 -19.34 44.95 30.35
C LEU A 624 -17.85 44.59 30.31
N VAL A 625 -17.02 45.20 31.16
CA VAL A 625 -15.58 44.89 31.23
C VAL A 625 -15.32 43.41 31.57
N GLN A 626 -16.12 42.81 32.46
CA GLN A 626 -16.03 41.36 32.72
C GLN A 626 -16.41 40.51 31.50
N SER A 627 -17.43 40.91 30.75
CA SER A 627 -17.82 40.22 29.50
C SER A 627 -16.79 40.41 28.38
N GLU A 628 -16.14 41.57 28.30
CA GLU A 628 -15.05 41.85 27.35
C GLU A 628 -13.79 41.04 27.71
N GLN A 629 -13.46 40.93 29.01
CA GLN A 629 -12.38 40.06 29.50
C GLN A 629 -12.65 38.58 29.17
N GLN A 630 -13.85 38.07 29.46
CA GLN A 630 -14.23 36.69 29.11
C GLN A 630 -14.22 36.45 27.60
N ALA A 631 -14.61 37.44 26.79
CA ALA A 631 -14.53 37.36 25.33
C ALA A 631 -13.09 37.38 24.81
N GLN A 632 -12.17 38.10 25.46
CA GLN A 632 -10.75 38.07 25.14
C GLN A 632 -10.11 36.74 25.57
N GLU A 633 -10.36 36.26 26.78
CA GLU A 633 -9.89 34.95 27.26
C GLU A 633 -10.35 33.81 26.34
N ALA A 634 -11.58 33.86 25.84
CA ALA A 634 -12.10 32.90 24.87
C ALA A 634 -11.41 33.02 23.49
N GLN A 635 -11.10 34.24 23.02
CA GLN A 635 -10.34 34.45 21.79
C GLN A 635 -8.89 33.96 21.92
N ASP A 636 -8.23 34.22 23.04
CA ASP A 636 -6.86 33.77 23.32
C ASP A 636 -6.78 32.24 23.42
N GLN A 637 -7.78 31.60 24.04
CA GLN A 637 -7.92 30.14 24.06
C GLN A 637 -8.13 29.56 22.65
N LEU A 638 -9.01 30.17 21.83
CA LEU A 638 -9.22 29.73 20.44
C LEU A 638 -7.96 29.93 19.59
N ALA A 639 -7.22 31.02 19.77
CA ALA A 639 -5.95 31.26 19.10
C ALA A 639 -4.90 30.20 19.50
N ALA A 640 -4.80 29.89 20.80
CA ALA A 640 -3.92 28.83 21.30
C ALA A 640 -4.27 27.47 20.66
N ILE A 641 -5.55 27.06 20.70
CA ILE A 641 -6.05 25.81 20.09
C ILE A 641 -5.76 25.77 18.59
N LEU A 642 -5.92 26.88 17.86
CA LEU A 642 -5.59 26.95 16.43
C LEU A 642 -4.08 26.78 16.17
N THR A 643 -3.21 27.37 17.01
CA THR A 643 -1.76 27.15 16.89
C THR A 643 -1.35 25.73 17.28
N GLU A 644 -1.99 25.14 18.29
CA GLU A 644 -1.76 23.75 18.66
C GLU A 644 -2.18 22.82 17.52
N MET A 645 -3.37 23.01 16.95
CA MET A 645 -3.86 22.25 15.79
C MET A 645 -2.92 22.37 14.58
N ASP A 646 -2.40 23.57 14.27
CA ASP A 646 -1.41 23.77 13.20
C ASP A 646 -0.09 23.03 13.49
N THR A 647 0.40 23.03 14.73
CA THR A 647 1.60 22.25 15.10
C THR A 647 1.36 20.74 15.08
N LEU A 648 0.17 20.27 15.48
CA LEU A 648 -0.23 18.87 15.40
C LEU A 648 -0.40 18.42 13.94
N GLN A 649 -0.98 19.25 13.08
CA GLN A 649 -1.11 18.97 11.64
C GLN A 649 0.26 18.96 10.95
N LYS A 650 1.16 19.89 11.29
CA LYS A 650 2.54 19.91 10.78
C LYS A 650 3.36 18.71 11.26
N THR A 651 3.22 18.29 12.51
CA THR A 651 3.91 17.10 13.04
C THR A 651 3.33 15.79 12.51
N SER A 652 2.01 15.70 12.30
CA SER A 652 1.39 14.56 11.60
C SER A 652 1.89 14.47 10.17
N ALA A 653 1.81 15.55 9.39
CA ALA A 653 2.31 15.58 8.01
C ALA A 653 3.82 15.26 7.91
N ALA A 654 4.63 15.73 8.86
CA ALA A 654 6.04 15.38 8.94
C ALA A 654 6.24 13.88 9.22
N ASN A 655 5.52 13.31 10.20
CA ASN A 655 5.61 11.90 10.60
C ASN A 655 5.05 10.95 9.51
N GLU A 656 3.98 11.34 8.83
CA GLU A 656 3.44 10.68 7.64
C GLU A 656 4.47 10.70 6.50
N SER A 657 5.09 11.84 6.21
CA SER A 657 6.13 11.93 5.17
C SER A 657 7.38 11.10 5.49
N ALA A 658 7.76 11.02 6.77
CA ALA A 658 8.85 10.17 7.25
C ALA A 658 8.49 8.68 7.16
N SER A 659 7.25 8.32 7.50
CA SER A 659 6.73 6.96 7.37
C SER A 659 6.63 6.52 5.91
N LEU A 660 6.13 7.39 5.03
CA LEU A 660 6.09 7.17 3.58
C LEU A 660 7.49 6.98 3.00
N ARG A 661 8.48 7.79 3.41
CA ARG A 661 9.90 7.56 3.03
C ARG A 661 10.42 6.22 3.55
N GLY A 662 10.16 5.87 4.81
CA GLY A 662 10.55 4.57 5.36
C GLY A 662 9.95 3.37 4.60
N VAL A 663 8.69 3.48 4.17
CA VAL A 663 8.03 2.47 3.33
C VAL A 663 8.58 2.48 1.88
N GLN A 664 8.90 3.65 1.32
CA GLN A 664 9.54 3.80 0.00
C GLN A 664 10.92 3.11 -0.02
N ASP A 665 11.76 3.38 0.99
CA ASP A 665 13.09 2.79 1.14
C ASP A 665 13.02 1.26 1.34
N GLN A 666 12.06 0.78 2.14
CA GLN A 666 11.81 -0.66 2.30
C GLN A 666 11.31 -1.32 1.01
N LEU A 667 10.42 -0.67 0.26
CA LEU A 667 9.92 -1.16 -1.02
C LEU A 667 11.06 -1.25 -2.05
N GLN A 668 11.94 -0.24 -2.10
CA GLN A 668 13.07 -0.23 -3.02
C GLN A 668 14.13 -1.27 -2.63
N ALA A 669 14.44 -1.43 -1.34
CA ALA A 669 15.28 -2.52 -0.86
C ALA A 669 14.69 -3.92 -1.16
N ALA A 670 13.36 -4.08 -1.10
CA ALA A 670 12.69 -5.31 -1.48
C ALA A 670 12.74 -5.57 -3.01
N GLN A 671 12.61 -4.52 -3.83
CA GLN A 671 12.78 -4.61 -5.29
C GLN A 671 14.21 -5.02 -5.67
N ASP A 672 15.24 -4.43 -5.04
CA ASP A 672 16.64 -4.82 -5.26
C ASP A 672 16.91 -6.26 -4.81
N GLN A 673 16.32 -6.72 -3.70
CA GLN A 673 16.40 -8.13 -3.29
C GLN A 673 15.71 -9.07 -4.29
N ILE A 674 14.54 -8.71 -4.82
CA ILE A 674 13.86 -9.51 -5.85
C ILE A 674 14.71 -9.57 -7.12
N LYS A 675 15.32 -8.45 -7.54
CA LYS A 675 16.22 -8.40 -8.69
C LYS A 675 17.44 -9.32 -8.50
N GLN A 676 18.14 -9.21 -7.37
CA GLN A 676 19.29 -10.08 -7.05
C GLN A 676 18.90 -11.57 -7.01
N ARG A 677 17.69 -11.90 -6.51
CA ARG A 677 17.18 -13.28 -6.51
C ARG A 677 16.86 -13.77 -7.92
N ASN A 678 16.32 -12.93 -8.80
CA ASN A 678 16.08 -13.28 -10.20
C ASN A 678 17.39 -13.49 -10.97
N GLU A 679 18.41 -12.65 -10.73
CA GLU A 679 19.76 -12.82 -11.28
C GLU A 679 20.41 -14.14 -10.79
N MET A 680 20.23 -14.48 -9.51
CA MET A 680 20.68 -15.77 -8.95
C MET A 680 19.92 -16.97 -9.53
N ILE A 681 18.60 -16.85 -9.76
CA ILE A 681 17.79 -17.90 -10.40
C ILE A 681 18.28 -18.14 -11.83
N ALA A 682 18.46 -17.10 -12.64
CA ALA A 682 18.98 -17.23 -14.00
C ALA A 682 20.38 -17.89 -14.06
N ALA A 683 21.26 -17.57 -13.10
CA ALA A 683 22.56 -18.23 -12.98
C ALA A 683 22.44 -19.72 -12.61
N LEU A 684 21.53 -20.08 -11.70
CA LEU A 684 21.23 -21.47 -11.33
C LEU A 684 20.54 -22.24 -12.46
N GLU A 685 19.71 -21.60 -13.27
CA GLU A 685 19.08 -22.18 -14.47
C GLU A 685 20.13 -22.47 -15.54
N SER A 686 21.04 -21.54 -15.82
CA SER A 686 22.19 -21.78 -16.71
C SER A 686 23.04 -22.95 -16.21
N SER A 687 23.39 -22.97 -14.92
CA SER A 687 24.18 -24.07 -14.34
C SER A 687 23.45 -25.42 -14.37
N ASN A 688 22.11 -25.43 -14.25
CA ASN A 688 21.33 -26.66 -14.43
C ASN A 688 21.31 -27.11 -15.89
N GLN A 689 21.20 -26.17 -16.85
CA GLN A 689 21.27 -26.49 -18.27
C GLN A 689 22.64 -27.07 -18.64
N ASP A 690 23.74 -26.51 -18.12
CA ASP A 690 25.08 -27.06 -18.33
C ASP A 690 25.24 -28.46 -17.73
N VAL A 691 24.70 -28.71 -16.54
CA VAL A 691 24.69 -30.05 -15.92
C VAL A 691 23.82 -31.04 -16.72
N GLN A 692 22.68 -30.61 -17.25
CA GLN A 692 21.85 -31.45 -18.14
C GLN A 692 22.57 -31.75 -19.45
N ASN A 693 23.26 -30.77 -20.04
CA ASN A 693 24.07 -30.94 -21.25
C ASN A 693 25.21 -31.95 -21.00
N GLN A 694 25.93 -31.83 -19.87
CA GLN A 694 26.96 -32.77 -19.46
C GLN A 694 26.40 -34.18 -19.21
N LEU A 695 25.23 -34.29 -18.59
CA LEU A 695 24.55 -35.58 -18.38
C LEU A 695 24.14 -36.23 -19.70
N ALA A 696 23.63 -35.45 -20.66
CA ALA A 696 23.29 -35.93 -22.01
C ALA A 696 24.52 -36.39 -22.79
N MET A 697 25.65 -35.69 -22.67
CA MET A 697 26.93 -36.14 -23.24
C MET A 697 27.45 -37.42 -22.54
N ALA A 698 27.30 -37.53 -21.22
CA ALA A 698 27.71 -38.70 -20.47
C ALA A 698 26.87 -39.95 -20.81
N THR A 699 25.55 -39.81 -20.96
CA THR A 699 24.67 -40.92 -21.38
C THR A 699 24.90 -41.32 -22.84
N ALA A 700 25.16 -40.37 -23.74
CA ALA A 700 25.58 -40.66 -25.10
C ALA A 700 26.92 -41.43 -25.13
N ASN A 701 27.92 -40.99 -24.37
CA ASN A 701 29.20 -41.68 -24.25
C ASN A 701 29.00 -43.10 -23.69
N LEU A 702 28.21 -43.28 -22.63
CA LEU A 702 27.87 -44.61 -22.09
C LEU A 702 27.19 -45.50 -23.13
N ALA A 703 26.25 -44.98 -23.93
CA ALA A 703 25.60 -45.74 -25.00
C ALA A 703 26.59 -46.17 -26.09
N THR A 704 27.56 -45.32 -26.47
CA THR A 704 28.63 -45.71 -27.41
C THR A 704 29.56 -46.77 -26.81
N LEU A 705 29.96 -46.64 -25.55
CA LEU A 705 30.77 -47.64 -24.85
C LEU A 705 30.04 -48.98 -24.69
N GLN A 706 28.74 -48.95 -24.40
CA GLN A 706 27.91 -50.16 -24.30
C GLN A 706 27.74 -50.86 -25.65
N THR A 707 27.67 -50.09 -26.75
CA THR A 707 27.65 -50.61 -28.13
C THR A 707 29.02 -51.18 -28.53
N GLN A 708 30.12 -50.50 -28.18
CA GLN A 708 31.48 -51.00 -28.39
C GLN A 708 31.74 -52.28 -27.59
N LEU A 709 31.28 -52.34 -26.34
CA LEU A 709 31.37 -53.53 -25.48
C LEU A 709 30.58 -54.71 -26.08
N GLY A 710 29.34 -54.49 -26.52
CA GLY A 710 28.54 -55.52 -27.20
C GLY A 710 29.22 -56.05 -28.47
N ALA A 711 29.77 -55.16 -29.30
CA ALA A 711 30.55 -55.55 -30.47
C ALA A 711 31.89 -56.23 -30.12
N ALA A 712 32.48 -55.94 -28.95
CA ALA A 712 33.69 -56.62 -28.48
C ALA A 712 33.37 -58.02 -27.95
N THR A 713 32.26 -58.19 -27.22
CA THR A 713 31.79 -59.50 -26.75
C THR A 713 31.38 -60.42 -27.90
N GLU A 714 30.74 -59.89 -28.95
CA GLU A 714 30.38 -60.72 -30.10
C GLU A 714 31.61 -61.15 -30.90
N ARG A 715 32.59 -60.27 -31.14
CA ARG A 715 33.87 -60.67 -31.76
C ARG A 715 34.65 -61.69 -30.91
N ALA A 716 34.58 -61.59 -29.58
CA ALA A 716 35.19 -62.58 -28.69
C ALA A 716 34.47 -63.94 -28.80
N ARG A 717 33.14 -63.94 -28.93
CA ARG A 717 32.31 -65.13 -29.14
C ARG A 717 32.54 -65.77 -30.52
N GLU A 718 32.64 -64.97 -31.58
CA GLU A 718 33.02 -65.40 -32.93
C GLU A 718 34.42 -66.05 -32.91
N GLY A 719 35.41 -65.40 -32.29
CA GLY A 719 36.76 -65.92 -32.14
C GLY A 719 36.85 -67.20 -31.30
N GLN A 720 36.01 -67.35 -30.28
CA GLN A 720 35.88 -68.59 -29.51
C GLN A 720 35.30 -69.73 -30.37
N GLY A 721 34.22 -69.49 -31.11
CA GLY A 721 33.62 -70.49 -31.99
C GLY A 721 34.57 -70.94 -33.13
N GLU A 722 35.36 -70.01 -33.67
CA GLU A 722 36.39 -70.33 -34.67
C GLU A 722 37.57 -71.12 -34.06
N ALA A 723 37.96 -70.82 -32.82
CA ALA A 723 38.96 -71.61 -32.10
C ALA A 723 38.48 -73.03 -31.79
N GLU A 724 37.22 -73.19 -31.35
CA GLU A 724 36.59 -74.51 -31.17
C GLU A 724 36.50 -75.29 -32.50
N ARG A 725 36.16 -74.62 -33.61
CA ARG A 725 36.14 -75.22 -34.95
C ARG A 725 37.52 -75.72 -35.38
N LEU A 726 38.55 -74.88 -35.23
CA LEU A 726 39.93 -75.23 -35.57
C LEU A 726 40.49 -76.34 -34.66
N GLN A 727 40.13 -76.36 -33.37
CA GLN A 727 40.48 -77.45 -32.47
C GLN A 727 39.83 -78.77 -32.90
N GLY A 728 38.55 -78.75 -33.29
CA GLY A 728 37.87 -79.94 -33.83
C GLY A 728 38.42 -80.42 -35.19
N GLU A 729 39.12 -79.57 -35.94
CA GLU A 729 39.87 -79.96 -37.14
C GLU A 729 41.27 -80.51 -36.83
N MET A 730 41.96 -79.95 -35.83
CA MET A 730 43.18 -80.50 -35.24
C MET A 730 42.95 -81.93 -34.73
N GLU A 731 41.95 -82.14 -33.86
CA GLU A 731 41.65 -83.44 -33.25
C GLU A 731 41.31 -84.52 -34.30
N ARG A 732 40.67 -84.14 -35.41
CA ARG A 732 40.44 -85.04 -36.56
C ARG A 732 41.74 -85.37 -37.30
N LYS A 733 42.63 -84.39 -37.50
CA LYS A 733 43.91 -84.61 -38.19
C LYS A 733 44.88 -85.44 -37.34
N ASP A 734 44.88 -85.26 -36.03
CA ASP A 734 45.61 -86.12 -35.10
C ASP A 734 45.07 -87.56 -35.13
N ALA A 735 43.74 -87.76 -35.17
CA ALA A 735 43.14 -89.09 -35.33
C ALA A 735 43.48 -89.74 -36.69
N GLU A 736 43.44 -89.00 -37.80
CA GLU A 736 43.89 -89.48 -39.11
C GLU A 736 45.39 -89.87 -39.10
N LEU A 737 46.22 -89.12 -38.39
CA LEU A 737 47.65 -89.43 -38.20
C LEU A 737 47.86 -90.67 -37.34
N GLU A 738 47.08 -90.88 -36.28
CA GLU A 738 47.11 -92.10 -35.46
C GLU A 738 46.67 -93.34 -36.26
N GLU A 739 45.60 -93.25 -37.07
CA GLU A 739 45.15 -94.34 -37.95
C GLU A 739 46.21 -94.69 -39.00
N MET A 740 46.78 -93.69 -39.68
CA MET A 740 47.88 -93.93 -40.64
C MET A 740 49.13 -94.52 -39.94
N ASN A 741 49.44 -94.09 -38.71
CA ASN A 741 50.55 -94.66 -37.96
C ASN A 741 50.29 -96.12 -37.54
N MET A 742 49.05 -96.46 -37.17
CA MET A 742 48.64 -97.85 -36.94
C MET A 742 48.82 -98.70 -38.20
N MET A 743 48.33 -98.22 -39.35
CA MET A 743 48.49 -98.90 -40.65
C MET A 743 49.97 -99.05 -41.05
N VAL A 744 50.82 -98.07 -40.74
CA VAL A 744 52.28 -98.17 -40.95
C VAL A 744 52.92 -99.20 -40.01
N ILE A 745 52.42 -99.36 -38.78
CA ILE A 745 52.85 -100.42 -37.87
C ILE A 745 52.40 -101.80 -38.40
N GLU A 746 51.17 -101.94 -38.88
CA GLU A 746 50.63 -103.17 -39.47
C GLU A 746 51.38 -103.58 -40.75
N LEU A 747 51.52 -102.69 -41.73
CA LEU A 747 52.29 -102.94 -42.95
C LEU A 747 53.76 -103.29 -42.64
N LYS A 748 54.32 -102.75 -41.55
CA LYS A 748 55.67 -103.07 -41.08
C LYS A 748 55.73 -104.44 -40.38
N THR A 749 54.72 -104.85 -39.63
CA THR A 749 54.69 -106.21 -39.05
C THR A 749 54.46 -107.25 -40.15
N GLU A 750 53.54 -107.01 -41.09
CA GLU A 750 53.36 -107.82 -42.31
C GLU A 750 54.67 -107.94 -43.11
N MET A 751 55.38 -106.83 -43.34
CA MET A 751 56.69 -106.84 -44.01
C MET A 751 57.71 -107.70 -43.25
N THR A 752 57.71 -107.70 -41.91
CA THR A 752 58.59 -108.59 -41.13
C THR A 752 58.17 -110.06 -41.17
N ILE A 753 56.86 -110.35 -41.25
CA ILE A 753 56.33 -111.71 -41.37
C ILE A 753 56.68 -112.27 -42.75
N ALA A 754 56.35 -111.57 -43.84
CA ALA A 754 56.68 -111.98 -45.20
C ALA A 754 58.20 -112.16 -45.41
N LYS A 755 59.02 -111.34 -44.74
CA LYS A 755 60.49 -111.51 -44.72
C LYS A 755 60.91 -112.80 -43.97
N ALA A 756 60.30 -113.10 -42.83
CA ALA A 756 60.58 -114.33 -42.09
C ALA A 756 60.12 -115.59 -42.85
N GLU A 757 59.01 -115.51 -43.58
CA GLU A 757 58.53 -116.57 -44.48
C GLU A 757 59.50 -116.79 -45.65
N LEU A 758 60.05 -115.73 -46.23
CA LEU A 758 61.08 -115.81 -47.27
C LEU A 758 62.37 -116.50 -46.77
N ASP A 759 62.85 -116.12 -45.59
CA ASP A 759 64.01 -116.76 -44.94
C ASP A 759 63.71 -118.23 -44.58
N GLY A 760 62.47 -118.55 -44.19
CA GLY A 760 62.01 -119.92 -43.94
C GLY A 760 61.94 -120.80 -45.21
N ALA A 761 61.52 -120.23 -46.33
CA ALA A 761 61.46 -120.92 -47.62
C ALA A 761 62.86 -121.25 -48.19
N TYR A 762 63.88 -120.42 -47.89
CA TYR A 762 65.24 -120.58 -48.40
C TYR A 762 66.19 -121.35 -47.44
N GLY A 763 65.81 -122.58 -47.11
CA GLY A 763 66.55 -123.49 -46.21
C GLY A 763 68.09 -123.49 -46.35
N SER A 764 68.77 -123.64 -45.20
CA SER A 764 70.18 -123.27 -44.95
C SER A 764 71.18 -123.49 -46.10
N ARG A 765 71.96 -122.44 -46.37
CA ARG A 765 73.02 -122.37 -47.39
C ARG A 765 74.07 -123.50 -47.27
N ALA A 766 74.28 -124.02 -46.06
CA ALA A 766 75.22 -125.12 -45.79
C ALA A 766 74.71 -126.49 -46.26
N GLN A 767 73.39 -126.71 -46.33
CA GLN A 767 72.80 -127.96 -46.80
C GLN A 767 72.97 -128.08 -48.33
N ARG A 768 72.52 -127.05 -49.06
CA ARG A 768 72.54 -126.99 -50.54
C ARG A 768 73.94 -126.98 -51.15
N ALA A 769 74.96 -126.55 -50.39
CA ALA A 769 76.35 -126.54 -50.86
C ALA A 769 76.98 -127.95 -50.99
N LYS A 770 76.49 -128.96 -50.25
CA LYS A 770 77.09 -130.31 -50.27
C LYS A 770 76.66 -131.14 -51.48
N GLU A 771 75.40 -131.03 -51.89
CA GLU A 771 74.83 -131.86 -52.96
C GLU A 771 75.27 -131.38 -54.35
N ALA A 772 75.39 -130.06 -54.56
CA ALA A 772 75.87 -129.49 -55.82
C ALA A 772 77.34 -129.86 -56.15
N ALA A 773 78.18 -130.12 -55.13
CA ALA A 773 79.59 -130.42 -55.31
C ALA A 773 79.86 -131.81 -55.92
N ALA A 774 78.92 -132.75 -55.82
CA ALA A 774 79.12 -134.15 -56.21
C ALA A 774 79.01 -134.42 -57.73
N LEU A 775 78.47 -133.47 -58.51
CA LEU A 775 78.13 -133.65 -59.93
C LEU A 775 78.90 -132.72 -60.89
N SER A 776 79.79 -131.86 -60.39
CA SER A 776 80.39 -130.77 -61.20
C SER A 776 81.61 -131.16 -62.05
N ASN A 777 82.18 -132.36 -61.88
CA ASN A 777 83.46 -132.75 -62.50
C ASN A 777 83.28 -133.68 -63.72
N SER A 778 82.62 -133.19 -64.78
CA SER A 778 82.66 -133.82 -66.12
C SER A 778 83.59 -133.03 -67.05
N SER A 779 84.36 -133.75 -67.88
CA SER A 779 85.38 -133.17 -68.78
C SER A 779 84.79 -132.24 -69.85
N GLU A 780 83.52 -132.45 -70.22
CA GLU A 780 82.80 -131.61 -71.19
C GLU A 780 82.64 -130.16 -70.72
N MET A 781 82.47 -129.92 -69.42
CA MET A 781 82.37 -128.56 -68.87
C MET A 781 83.70 -127.80 -69.01
N ASN A 782 84.84 -128.49 -68.91
CA ASN A 782 86.16 -127.89 -69.16
C ASN A 782 86.40 -127.64 -70.66
N GLN A 783 85.83 -128.46 -71.55
CA GLN A 783 85.86 -128.22 -72.99
C GLN A 783 84.98 -127.02 -73.36
N LEU A 784 83.76 -126.90 -72.83
CA LEU A 784 82.94 -125.70 -73.01
C LEU A 784 83.62 -124.46 -72.41
N ASN A 785 84.21 -124.54 -71.22
CA ASN A 785 84.83 -123.36 -70.61
C ASN A 785 86.08 -122.89 -71.39
N THR A 786 86.87 -123.81 -71.96
CA THR A 786 87.98 -123.45 -72.86
C THR A 786 87.53 -123.02 -74.26
N GLN A 787 86.35 -123.42 -74.73
CA GLN A 787 85.71 -122.82 -75.91
C GLN A 787 85.18 -121.42 -75.60
N VAL A 788 84.58 -121.20 -74.43
CA VAL A 788 84.09 -119.89 -73.97
C VAL A 788 85.25 -118.90 -73.78
N GLU A 789 86.39 -119.29 -73.22
CA GLU A 789 87.55 -118.39 -73.14
C GLU A 789 88.22 -118.13 -74.50
N ARG A 790 88.19 -119.07 -75.46
CA ARG A 790 88.55 -118.77 -76.86
C ARG A 790 87.58 -117.77 -77.47
N LEU A 791 86.28 -118.04 -77.42
CA LEU A 791 85.26 -117.15 -77.97
C LEU A 791 85.26 -115.77 -77.29
N LYS A 792 85.58 -115.67 -76.00
CA LYS A 792 85.80 -114.37 -75.31
C LYS A 792 87.04 -113.65 -75.81
N THR A 793 88.17 -114.35 -76.01
CA THR A 793 89.41 -113.71 -76.50
C THR A 793 89.30 -113.33 -77.97
N GLU A 794 88.60 -114.11 -78.79
CA GLU A 794 88.23 -113.80 -80.18
C GLU A 794 87.19 -112.65 -80.25
N LEU A 795 86.18 -112.63 -79.37
CA LEU A 795 85.22 -111.51 -79.30
C LEU A 795 85.89 -110.23 -78.79
N ALA A 796 86.85 -110.34 -77.86
CA ALA A 796 87.63 -109.19 -77.38
C ALA A 796 88.63 -108.69 -78.43
N SER A 797 89.22 -109.56 -79.26
CA SER A 797 90.06 -109.13 -80.38
C SER A 797 89.20 -108.46 -81.45
N THR A 798 88.08 -109.06 -81.85
CA THR A 798 87.17 -108.45 -82.84
C THR A 798 86.52 -107.16 -82.34
N LEU A 799 86.22 -107.01 -81.05
CA LEU A 799 85.84 -105.71 -80.46
C LEU A 799 86.97 -104.69 -80.58
N LYS A 800 88.21 -105.07 -80.27
CA LYS A 800 89.38 -104.18 -80.39
C LYS A 800 89.68 -103.79 -81.83
N ASP A 801 89.47 -104.71 -82.77
CA ASP A 801 89.63 -104.47 -84.21
C ASP A 801 88.48 -103.59 -84.73
N LEU A 802 87.24 -103.77 -84.26
CA LEU A 802 86.13 -102.86 -84.54
C LEU A 802 86.34 -101.47 -83.93
N GLU A 803 86.93 -101.36 -82.73
CA GLU A 803 87.35 -100.06 -82.17
C GLU A 803 88.50 -99.42 -82.97
N ALA A 804 89.40 -100.22 -83.54
CA ALA A 804 90.45 -99.73 -84.44
C ALA A 804 89.83 -99.22 -85.75
N ILE A 805 89.01 -100.03 -86.42
CA ILE A 805 88.31 -99.71 -87.66
C ILE A 805 87.38 -98.49 -87.48
N THR A 806 86.70 -98.36 -86.34
CA THR A 806 85.88 -97.16 -86.07
C THR A 806 86.72 -95.91 -85.77
N ARG A 807 87.87 -96.03 -85.10
CA ARG A 807 88.83 -94.91 -84.97
C ARG A 807 89.42 -94.51 -86.32
N GLU A 808 89.81 -95.47 -87.15
CA GLU A 808 90.33 -95.27 -88.51
C GLU A 808 89.27 -94.66 -89.43
N SER A 809 88.02 -95.12 -89.33
CA SER A 809 86.86 -94.54 -90.02
C SER A 809 86.59 -93.09 -89.58
N ILE A 810 86.68 -92.78 -88.28
CA ILE A 810 86.55 -91.40 -87.78
C ILE A 810 87.69 -90.49 -88.25
N THR A 811 88.92 -91.01 -88.43
CA THR A 811 90.00 -90.25 -89.07
C THR A 811 89.79 -90.09 -90.58
N ALA A 812 89.34 -91.14 -91.27
CA ALA A 812 89.07 -91.10 -92.70
C ALA A 812 87.90 -90.15 -93.03
N GLU A 813 86.84 -90.10 -92.21
CA GLU A 813 85.75 -89.12 -92.33
C GLU A 813 86.25 -87.69 -92.12
N LYS A 814 87.21 -87.45 -91.21
CA LYS A 814 87.81 -86.12 -91.03
C LYS A 814 88.70 -85.72 -92.20
N GLU A 815 89.55 -86.61 -92.68
CA GLU A 815 90.38 -86.38 -93.87
C GLU A 815 89.51 -86.19 -95.11
N LYS A 816 88.41 -86.94 -95.24
CA LYS A 816 87.37 -86.76 -96.26
C LYS A 816 86.71 -85.39 -96.15
N LEU A 817 86.31 -84.93 -94.96
CA LEU A 817 85.72 -83.59 -94.78
C LEU A 817 86.72 -82.47 -95.09
N GLU A 818 88.01 -82.65 -94.78
CA GLU A 818 89.06 -81.72 -95.22
C GLU A 818 89.24 -81.73 -96.75
N LEU A 819 89.16 -82.89 -97.39
CA LEU A 819 89.23 -83.03 -98.85
C LEU A 819 87.98 -82.49 -99.54
N GLU A 820 86.79 -82.64 -98.94
CA GLU A 820 85.53 -82.06 -99.41
C GLU A 820 85.57 -80.54 -99.29
N SER A 821 86.05 -79.97 -98.16
CA SER A 821 86.27 -78.52 -98.04
C SER A 821 87.27 -77.99 -99.07
N ARG A 822 88.38 -78.70 -99.31
CA ARG A 822 89.36 -78.32 -100.35
C ARG A 822 88.81 -78.50 -101.76
N LEU A 823 87.88 -79.44 -101.97
CA LEU A 823 87.16 -79.62 -103.23
C LEU A 823 86.17 -78.48 -103.45
N ASP A 824 85.45 -78.03 -102.42
CA ASP A 824 84.51 -76.90 -102.49
C ASP A 824 85.25 -75.57 -102.73
N ASP A 825 86.40 -75.35 -102.08
CA ASP A 825 87.29 -74.23 -102.41
C ASP A 825 87.77 -74.30 -103.87
N ALA A 826 88.09 -75.50 -104.36
CA ALA A 826 88.56 -75.71 -105.73
C ALA A 826 87.44 -75.63 -106.78
N THR A 827 86.20 -76.03 -106.46
CA THR A 827 85.04 -75.87 -107.34
C THR A 827 84.58 -74.41 -107.37
N ALA A 828 84.57 -73.70 -106.24
CA ALA A 828 84.33 -72.26 -106.21
C ALA A 828 85.40 -71.47 -107.00
N ALA A 829 86.68 -71.88 -106.90
CA ALA A 829 87.75 -71.33 -107.73
C ALA A 829 87.57 -71.68 -109.23
N LYS A 830 87.16 -72.92 -109.54
CA LYS A 830 86.84 -73.37 -110.91
C LYS A 830 85.65 -72.60 -111.49
N GLU A 831 84.56 -72.40 -110.75
CA GLU A 831 83.40 -71.63 -111.20
C GLU A 831 83.73 -70.16 -111.44
N ARG A 832 84.59 -69.56 -110.60
CA ARG A 832 85.15 -68.22 -110.88
C ARG A 832 85.93 -68.21 -112.19
N LEU A 833 86.89 -69.10 -112.35
CA LEU A 833 87.70 -69.21 -113.58
C LEU A 833 86.86 -69.56 -114.81
N GLU A 834 85.81 -70.37 -114.67
CA GLU A 834 84.87 -70.67 -115.76
C GLU A 834 83.96 -69.47 -116.07
N SER A 835 83.56 -68.66 -115.07
CA SER A 835 82.85 -67.39 -115.30
C SER A 835 83.74 -66.33 -115.97
N GLU A 836 85.03 -66.32 -115.66
CA GLU A 836 86.03 -65.50 -116.35
C GLU A 836 86.27 -66.02 -117.78
N LEU A 837 86.33 -67.33 -117.98
CA LEU A 837 86.48 -67.97 -119.29
C LEU A 837 85.22 -67.86 -120.17
N THR A 838 84.01 -67.84 -119.61
CA THR A 838 82.79 -67.51 -120.37
C THR A 838 82.72 -66.01 -120.65
N ALA A 839 83.02 -65.14 -119.68
CA ALA A 839 83.11 -63.70 -119.94
C ALA A 839 84.21 -63.33 -120.95
N LEU A 840 85.26 -64.15 -121.09
CA LEU A 840 86.26 -64.05 -122.15
C LEU A 840 85.75 -64.68 -123.46
N ARG A 841 85.15 -65.87 -123.45
CA ARG A 841 84.53 -66.47 -124.64
C ARG A 841 83.47 -65.57 -125.24
N ASP A 842 82.55 -65.02 -124.47
CA ASP A 842 81.51 -64.12 -124.97
C ASP A 842 82.11 -62.86 -125.61
N LYS A 843 83.26 -62.35 -125.12
CA LYS A 843 83.99 -61.26 -125.79
C LYS A 843 84.58 -61.73 -127.12
N LEU A 844 85.24 -62.89 -127.11
CA LEU A 844 85.87 -63.50 -128.29
C LEU A 844 84.84 -63.95 -129.34
N GLU A 845 83.65 -64.36 -128.92
CA GLU A 845 82.51 -64.78 -129.75
C GLU A 845 81.75 -63.57 -130.29
N ARG A 846 81.71 -62.44 -129.55
CA ARG A 846 81.32 -61.13 -130.10
C ARG A 846 82.32 -60.61 -131.13
N GLU A 847 83.62 -60.89 -130.98
CA GLU A 847 84.63 -60.60 -132.01
C GLU A 847 84.54 -61.56 -133.20
N ILE A 848 84.35 -62.87 -132.98
CA ILE A 848 84.17 -63.87 -134.03
C ILE A 848 82.88 -63.63 -134.82
N SER A 849 81.76 -63.29 -134.17
CA SER A 849 80.51 -62.92 -134.86
C SER A 849 80.74 -61.71 -135.77
N ARG A 850 81.45 -60.70 -135.27
CA ARG A 850 81.87 -59.49 -136.02
C ARG A 850 82.85 -59.80 -137.18
N LEU A 851 83.47 -60.98 -137.19
CA LEU A 851 84.35 -61.47 -138.27
C LEU A 851 83.65 -62.48 -139.21
N GLN A 852 82.66 -63.23 -138.74
CA GLN A 852 81.85 -64.13 -139.59
C GLN A 852 80.81 -63.36 -140.42
N GLU A 853 80.26 -62.26 -139.87
CA GLU A 853 79.49 -61.28 -140.64
C GLU A 853 80.31 -60.64 -141.78
N GLN A 854 81.65 -60.72 -141.73
CA GLN A 854 82.56 -60.32 -142.80
C GLN A 854 82.94 -61.46 -143.77
N LEU A 855 82.67 -62.73 -143.43
CA LEU A 855 83.16 -63.90 -144.18
C LEU A 855 82.06 -64.69 -144.91
N ASP A 856 80.83 -64.74 -144.39
CA ASP A 856 79.71 -65.44 -145.07
C ASP A 856 79.31 -64.80 -146.41
N GLY A 857 79.85 -63.61 -146.73
CA GLY A 857 79.76 -63.00 -148.06
C GLY A 857 80.59 -63.65 -149.17
N GLU A 858 81.48 -64.63 -148.88
CA GLU A 858 82.47 -65.13 -149.85
C GLU A 858 82.07 -66.38 -150.70
N ARG A 859 81.71 -67.56 -150.14
CA ARG A 859 81.87 -68.85 -150.89
C ARG A 859 80.87 -70.00 -150.65
N LEU A 860 80.23 -70.48 -151.73
CA LEU A 860 79.45 -71.76 -151.82
C LEU A 860 79.55 -72.43 -153.23
N ARG A 861 80.23 -73.59 -153.42
CA ARG A 861 80.12 -74.47 -154.64
C ARG A 861 80.80 -75.88 -154.55
N PRO A 862 80.39 -76.96 -155.32
CA PRO A 862 80.68 -78.39 -154.99
C PRO A 862 81.25 -79.38 -156.09
N PRO A 863 81.53 -80.70 -155.79
CA PRO A 863 82.23 -81.73 -156.64
C PRO A 863 81.61 -83.19 -156.74
N PRO A 864 82.28 -84.22 -157.35
CA PRO A 864 81.90 -85.68 -157.29
C PRO A 864 83.05 -86.76 -157.15
N SER A 865 82.72 -88.09 -157.03
CA SER A 865 83.65 -89.21 -156.63
C SER A 865 83.41 -90.64 -157.25
N PRO A 866 84.42 -91.56 -157.38
CA PRO A 866 84.30 -92.97 -157.87
C PRO A 866 84.81 -94.12 -156.92
N MET A 867 85.32 -95.29 -157.44
CA MET A 867 85.38 -96.62 -156.73
C MET A 867 86.52 -97.64 -157.11
N ALA A 868 86.73 -98.68 -156.26
CA ALA A 868 87.16 -100.10 -156.51
C ALA A 868 88.63 -100.54 -156.86
N GLY A 869 89.04 -101.76 -156.42
CA GLY A 869 90.29 -102.48 -156.79
C GLY A 869 90.95 -103.31 -155.65
N GLY A 870 91.90 -104.23 -155.95
CA GLY A 870 92.64 -104.96 -154.89
C GLY A 870 93.79 -105.90 -155.32
N GLY A 871 94.66 -106.28 -154.36
CA GLY A 871 95.74 -107.28 -154.49
C GLY A 871 97.17 -106.77 -154.18
N GLY A 872 97.89 -107.41 -153.25
CA GLY A 872 99.29 -107.05 -152.89
C GLY A 872 99.87 -107.91 -151.74
N ARG A 873 101.21 -108.01 -151.61
CA ARG A 873 101.89 -108.97 -150.69
C ARG A 873 103.27 -108.50 -150.18
N ALA A 874 103.47 -108.59 -148.86
CA ALA A 874 104.74 -108.51 -148.09
C ALA A 874 105.46 -107.14 -147.92
N GLY A 875 106.30 -107.06 -146.87
CA GLY A 875 107.04 -105.86 -146.39
C GLY A 875 106.45 -105.31 -145.08
N ALA A 876 107.00 -105.44 -143.86
CA ALA A 876 108.32 -105.81 -143.31
C ALA A 876 109.34 -104.67 -143.10
N SER A 877 109.47 -104.24 -141.82
CA SER A 877 110.62 -103.56 -141.18
C SER A 877 111.00 -102.11 -141.56
N MET A 878 110.41 -101.12 -140.86
CA MET A 878 111.07 -99.94 -140.25
C MET A 878 110.00 -99.05 -139.57
N LEU A 879 110.17 -98.40 -138.41
CA LEU A 879 111.33 -98.29 -137.49
C LEU A 879 110.96 -98.77 -136.06
N SER A 880 111.07 -100.06 -135.79
CA SER A 880 111.14 -100.62 -134.43
C SER A 880 112.51 -100.41 -133.76
N GLU A 881 113.20 -99.32 -134.14
CA GLU A 881 114.62 -99.09 -133.90
C GLU A 881 114.87 -97.88 -132.98
N GLN A 882 114.04 -96.83 -133.05
CA GLN A 882 114.09 -95.73 -132.08
C GLN A 882 113.74 -96.20 -130.65
N PHE A 883 112.89 -97.23 -130.52
CA PHE A 883 112.62 -97.93 -129.24
C PHE A 883 113.82 -98.71 -128.69
N ARG A 884 114.92 -98.85 -129.45
CA ARG A 884 116.18 -99.47 -129.01
C ARG A 884 117.33 -98.47 -128.82
N ALA A 885 117.18 -97.23 -129.30
CA ALA A 885 118.17 -96.18 -129.14
C ALA A 885 118.08 -95.48 -127.77
N THR A 886 116.87 -95.11 -127.33
CA THR A 886 116.66 -94.34 -126.08
C THR A 886 116.94 -95.15 -124.82
N MET A 887 116.80 -96.48 -124.84
CA MET A 887 117.29 -97.36 -123.77
C MET A 887 118.82 -97.33 -123.59
N LYS A 888 119.57 -96.74 -124.54
CA LYS A 888 121.01 -96.47 -124.40
C LYS A 888 121.28 -95.12 -123.71
N GLU A 889 120.27 -94.27 -123.59
CA GLU A 889 120.33 -92.95 -122.95
C GLU A 889 120.13 -93.00 -121.42
N GLU A 890 119.62 -94.14 -120.89
CA GLU A 890 119.73 -94.49 -119.46
C GLU A 890 121.18 -94.33 -118.93
N ARG A 891 122.19 -94.53 -119.79
CA ARG A 891 123.59 -94.57 -119.39
C ARG A 891 124.30 -93.20 -119.32
N LYS A 892 123.68 -92.08 -119.71
CA LYS A 892 124.35 -90.75 -119.60
C LYS A 892 123.77 -89.82 -118.55
N LYS A 893 122.45 -89.78 -118.34
CA LYS A 893 121.86 -89.03 -117.21
C LYS A 893 122.16 -89.62 -115.82
N PHE A 894 122.70 -90.83 -115.76
CA PHE A 894 123.30 -91.41 -114.54
C PHE A 894 124.78 -91.06 -114.34
N GLN A 895 125.41 -90.28 -115.23
CA GLN A 895 126.83 -89.91 -115.14
C GLN A 895 127.10 -88.39 -115.13
N GLU A 896 126.16 -87.56 -115.58
CA GLU A 896 126.18 -86.10 -115.40
C GLU A 896 124.98 -85.68 -114.52
N GLU A 897 125.14 -85.01 -113.37
CA GLU A 897 126.36 -84.79 -112.57
C GLU A 897 125.90 -84.31 -111.16
N LEU A 898 126.25 -84.90 -110.03
CA LEU A 898 127.60 -84.91 -109.41
C LEU A 898 128.25 -83.51 -109.22
N ARG A 899 127.54 -82.39 -109.44
CA ARG A 899 128.12 -81.03 -109.35
C ARG A 899 127.61 -80.11 -108.23
N VAL A 900 126.33 -80.15 -107.84
CA VAL A 900 125.72 -79.20 -106.87
C VAL A 900 124.68 -79.94 -106.02
N SER A 901 124.85 -80.30 -104.74
CA SER A 901 125.84 -79.97 -103.68
C SER A 901 125.66 -78.62 -102.94
N HIS A 902 125.76 -78.68 -101.60
CA HIS A 902 125.71 -77.59 -100.60
C HIS A 902 124.31 -76.93 -100.37
N PHE A 903 123.88 -76.53 -99.16
CA PHE A 903 124.54 -76.49 -97.81
C PHE A 903 123.51 -76.40 -96.64
N PHE A 904 123.79 -77.02 -95.48
CA PHE A 904 123.68 -76.52 -94.06
C PHE A 904 122.35 -75.88 -93.50
N PHE A 905 122.00 -75.83 -92.18
CA PHE A 905 122.40 -76.51 -90.91
C PHE A 905 121.56 -76.03 -89.67
N SER A 906 121.35 -76.87 -88.65
CA SER A 906 121.03 -76.52 -87.21
C SER A 906 119.70 -75.79 -86.84
N PHE A 907 119.30 -75.52 -85.58
CA PHE A 907 119.93 -75.56 -84.22
C PHE A 907 118.92 -75.89 -83.06
N SER A 908 119.41 -76.04 -81.81
CA SER A 908 118.70 -76.36 -80.52
C SER A 908 118.22 -75.09 -79.74
N PRO A 909 117.96 -74.98 -78.38
CA PRO A 909 118.00 -75.95 -77.23
C PRO A 909 116.96 -75.78 -76.04
N TRP A 910 116.98 -76.72 -75.05
CA TRP A 910 116.80 -76.57 -73.55
C TRP A 910 115.51 -75.91 -72.94
N ALA A 911 115.10 -75.98 -71.66
CA ALA A 911 115.39 -76.78 -70.44
C ALA A 911 114.31 -76.46 -69.33
N PHE A 912 114.56 -76.61 -68.00
CA PHE A 912 114.36 -77.83 -67.19
C PHE A 912 114.27 -77.51 -65.65
N GLU A 913 114.00 -78.52 -64.81
CA GLU A 913 114.24 -78.61 -63.33
C GLU A 913 113.15 -78.10 -62.30
N LYS A 914 113.07 -78.49 -60.99
CA LYS A 914 112.89 -79.79 -60.25
C LYS A 914 112.88 -79.60 -58.69
N LYS A 915 112.60 -80.71 -57.96
CA LYS A 915 112.86 -81.04 -56.52
C LYS A 915 111.78 -80.64 -55.50
N GLY A 916 111.48 -81.45 -54.46
CA GLY A 916 111.97 -82.80 -54.08
C GLY A 916 111.09 -83.42 -52.97
N GLY A 917 111.23 -84.68 -52.50
CA GLY A 917 112.19 -85.78 -52.78
C GLY A 917 112.87 -86.28 -51.47
N GLY A 918 113.06 -87.57 -51.15
CA GLY A 918 112.85 -88.86 -51.86
C GLY A 918 113.45 -90.03 -51.05
N ARG A 919 114.09 -91.04 -51.71
CA ARG A 919 114.89 -92.18 -51.17
C ARG A 919 114.16 -93.51 -50.83
N TRP A 920 114.70 -94.73 -51.01
CA TRP A 920 115.72 -95.35 -51.93
C TRP A 920 115.60 -96.91 -51.86
N ILE A 921 116.39 -97.64 -52.67
CA ILE A 921 116.62 -99.11 -52.60
C ILE A 921 118.14 -99.40 -52.48
N MET A 922 118.51 -100.59 -51.97
CA MET A 922 119.59 -101.52 -52.44
C MET A 922 120.64 -102.01 -51.40
N LEU A 923 120.97 -103.31 -51.53
CA LEU A 923 122.12 -104.04 -50.94
C LEU A 923 123.21 -104.22 -52.06
N ILE A 924 124.35 -104.92 -51.96
CA ILE A 924 124.87 -105.96 -51.05
C ILE A 924 126.39 -105.77 -50.85
N GLN A 925 126.82 -105.41 -49.64
CA GLN A 925 127.51 -106.32 -48.71
C GLN A 925 127.39 -105.78 -47.28
#